data_AF-A0A972MX49-F1
#
_entry.id   AF-A0A972MX49-F1
#
_cell.length_a   1.000
_cell.length_b   1.000
_cell.length_c   1.000
_cell.angle_alpha   90.00
_cell.angle_beta   90.00
_cell.angle_gamma   90.00
#
_symmetry.space_group_name_H-M   'P 1'
#
loop_
_entity.id
_entity.type
_entity.pdbx_description
1 polymer ?
#
loop_
_entity_poly.entity_id
_entity_poly.type
_entity_poly.pdbx_seq_one_letter_code
_entity_poly.pdbx_strand_id
1 'polypeptide(L)'
;MKQPTSHFFKTFFQALLLSILSLGAMSTSTVVNAGDDLLAVDDAFKISPLTVQNQTIVVDWIIAEDYHLYKDKMSISSSTLILGEPTLSKAKMVDDALFGKTETYEHAASISVPFQAPTLKTSSPLTITVKYQGCADKVGVCYPPQTRTLTLPALSTTSSITTQAVTISPGFDSLSEPVQSSGFSALSSLNNLFTQSSSQPELLPANEAFQFSHQINAQGQLELLWNIAHDYHLYQDKFKVKTLEGDIRYDALSLPKAERIDDPLFGKTDVYHGQVIGTLPIQSIQGNTTLEFEFQGCSASAGVCYPPMKKTVTLSASDIKTGATQTASLATVSAENLSTSNIDTIAQDLSESDQIADTLKNSSVWIVIATFFIFGLLLAFTPCVFPMIPILSSIIVGQGEQLTTRRAFTMSLVYVLAMSVTYTVAGVLAGLFGENLQAAFQNPWIIGSFSAIFLLLSLSMFGFFELQLPGKLQSKLTNMSNKQQGGTLAGVAIMGFLSALIVGPCVAPPLAGALIYIGQTGDALLGGIALFAMSMGMGLPLLLLGSSAGKLLPRAGAWMDNVKAVFGVMLIGIAIWMLERILPVEVTMIAWATLFILSAVYMGAFEAIGEKSGWYKLIKGFALILFVYGLMILIGLMGGSKDLFQPLKTFKGAAQVGAASSEHLVFKSIKSIEDLESELAKGKPVMLDFYADWCISCKEMEKLTFTDAKVHKALEGVTLIQADVTLNDS
;
A
#
# COMPACT_ATOMS: atom_id res chain seq x y z
N MET A 1 -50.56 -10.18 19.35
CA MET A 1 -49.99 -11.35 20.07
C MET A 1 -48.63 -10.93 20.61
N LYS A 2 -48.45 -10.98 21.94
CA LYS A 2 -47.22 -10.60 22.66
C LYS A 2 -46.10 -11.55 22.27
N GLN A 3 -44.96 -11.04 21.78
CA GLN A 3 -43.76 -11.78 21.42
C GLN A 3 -43.10 -12.41 22.67
N PRO A 4 -43.01 -13.75 22.79
CA PRO A 4 -42.08 -14.41 23.71
C PRO A 4 -40.66 -14.54 23.11
N THR A 5 -40.46 -14.11 21.86
CA THR A 5 -39.21 -14.30 21.10
C THR A 5 -38.09 -13.33 21.47
N SER A 6 -38.40 -12.14 22.03
CA SER A 6 -37.35 -11.15 22.35
C SER A 6 -36.49 -11.53 23.56
N HIS A 7 -37.01 -12.32 24.50
CA HIS A 7 -36.29 -12.69 25.71
C HIS A 7 -35.28 -13.82 25.45
N PHE A 8 -35.68 -14.84 24.67
CA PHE A 8 -34.78 -15.92 24.25
C PHE A 8 -33.66 -15.41 23.34
N PHE A 9 -33.99 -14.46 22.46
CA PHE A 9 -33.04 -13.76 21.59
C PHE A 9 -32.04 -12.91 22.39
N LYS A 10 -32.50 -12.21 23.45
CA LYS A 10 -31.63 -11.44 24.34
C LYS A 10 -30.62 -12.30 25.07
N THR A 11 -31.08 -13.40 25.68
CA THR A 11 -30.23 -14.31 26.45
C THR A 11 -29.25 -15.09 25.58
N PHE A 12 -29.66 -15.49 24.37
CA PHE A 12 -28.80 -16.26 23.47
C PHE A 12 -27.76 -15.39 22.78
N PHE A 13 -28.10 -14.15 22.40
CA PHE A 13 -27.14 -13.22 21.82
C PHE A 13 -26.20 -12.62 22.89
N GLN A 14 -26.66 -12.45 24.14
CA GLN A 14 -25.74 -12.24 25.27
C GLN A 14 -24.78 -13.41 25.43
N ALA A 15 -25.23 -14.66 25.26
CA ALA A 15 -24.34 -15.84 25.31
C ALA A 15 -23.37 -15.87 24.11
N LEU A 16 -23.77 -15.46 22.91
CA LEU A 16 -22.88 -15.31 21.75
C LEU A 16 -21.83 -14.21 21.99
N LEU A 17 -22.26 -13.06 22.50
CA LEU A 17 -21.39 -11.92 22.78
C LEU A 17 -20.45 -12.22 23.96
N LEU A 18 -20.92 -12.95 24.98
CA LEU A 18 -20.09 -13.52 26.07
C LEU A 18 -19.17 -14.62 25.56
N SER A 19 -19.58 -15.44 24.60
CA SER A 19 -18.72 -16.46 23.97
C SER A 19 -17.59 -15.79 23.20
N ILE A 20 -17.88 -14.76 22.41
CA ILE A 20 -16.90 -13.97 21.66
C ILE A 20 -15.98 -13.18 22.62
N LEU A 21 -16.52 -12.59 23.70
CA LEU A 21 -15.72 -11.92 24.73
C LEU A 21 -14.85 -12.93 25.53
N SER A 22 -15.36 -14.12 25.80
CA SER A 22 -14.66 -15.17 26.54
C SER A 22 -13.54 -15.80 25.72
N LEU A 23 -13.75 -15.99 24.40
CA LEU A 23 -12.68 -16.41 23.49
C LEU A 23 -11.61 -15.32 23.33
N GLY A 24 -11.99 -14.03 23.39
CA GLY A 24 -11.04 -12.93 23.46
C GLY A 24 -10.25 -12.85 24.78
N ALA A 25 -10.81 -13.40 25.88
CA ALA A 25 -10.18 -13.40 27.19
C ALA A 25 -9.27 -14.62 27.45
N MET A 26 -9.41 -15.72 26.68
CA MET A 26 -8.55 -16.91 26.80
C MET A 26 -7.23 -16.79 26.03
N SER A 27 -7.01 -15.70 25.32
CA SER A 27 -5.72 -15.34 24.71
C SER A 27 -4.87 -14.47 25.65
N THR A 28 -4.71 -14.89 26.90
CA THR A 28 -3.62 -14.41 27.77
C THR A 28 -2.64 -15.56 27.98
N SER A 29 -2.08 -16.05 26.87
CA SER A 29 -0.80 -16.73 26.94
C SER A 29 0.22 -15.69 27.38
N THR A 30 0.85 -15.96 28.51
CA THR A 30 1.99 -15.25 29.06
C THR A 30 3.04 -15.00 27.99
N VAL A 31 3.07 -13.79 27.44
CA VAL A 31 4.26 -13.27 26.77
C VAL A 31 5.24 -12.98 27.89
N VAL A 32 6.24 -13.86 28.03
CA VAL A 32 7.45 -13.53 28.76
C VAL A 32 8.07 -12.35 28.04
N ASN A 33 7.95 -11.18 28.66
CA ASN A 33 8.55 -9.93 28.20
C ASN A 33 10.07 -10.06 28.37
N ALA A 34 10.79 -10.35 27.28
CA ALA A 34 12.24 -10.34 27.23
C ALA A 34 12.78 -8.98 26.71
N GLY A 35 12.12 -7.88 27.11
CA GLY A 35 12.44 -6.52 26.68
C GLY A 35 13.24 -5.68 27.69
N ASP A 36 13.54 -6.20 28.88
CA ASP A 36 14.16 -5.42 29.96
C ASP A 36 15.70 -5.30 29.88
N ASP A 37 16.37 -5.92 28.89
CA ASP A 37 17.84 -6.00 28.86
C ASP A 37 18.55 -5.15 27.77
N LEU A 38 17.81 -4.38 26.94
CA LEU A 38 18.43 -3.51 25.94
C LEU A 38 18.31 -2.03 26.33
N LEU A 39 19.46 -1.42 26.66
CA LEU A 39 19.57 0.03 26.88
C LEU A 39 19.26 0.82 25.60
N ALA A 40 18.69 2.01 25.76
CA ALA A 40 18.57 2.96 24.65
C ALA A 40 19.97 3.39 24.18
N VAL A 41 20.11 3.73 22.90
CA VAL A 41 21.41 4.09 22.28
C VAL A 41 22.17 5.17 23.06
N ASP A 42 21.47 6.18 23.57
CA ASP A 42 22.08 7.31 24.29
C ASP A 42 22.52 6.95 25.72
N ASP A 43 21.95 5.89 26.29
CA ASP A 43 22.35 5.32 27.57
C ASP A 43 23.46 4.27 27.39
N ALA A 44 23.43 3.53 26.28
CA ALA A 44 24.46 2.56 25.90
C ALA A 44 25.78 3.22 25.44
N PHE A 45 25.69 4.34 24.72
CA PHE A 45 26.83 5.05 24.11
C PHE A 45 26.77 6.55 24.38
N LYS A 46 27.08 6.95 25.61
CA LYS A 46 26.95 8.32 26.07
C LYS A 46 28.12 9.19 25.61
N ILE A 47 27.85 10.23 24.83
CA ILE A 47 28.87 11.20 24.38
C ILE A 47 29.12 12.24 25.49
N SER A 48 30.39 12.43 25.83
CA SER A 48 30.83 13.47 26.77
C SER A 48 30.85 14.85 26.10
N PRO A 49 30.70 15.95 26.88
CA PRO A 49 30.76 17.30 26.35
C PRO A 49 32.06 17.55 25.58
N LEU A 50 31.93 18.14 24.39
CA LEU A 50 33.03 18.33 23.46
C LEU A 50 34.11 19.23 24.06
N THR A 51 35.35 18.74 24.07
CA THR A 51 36.49 19.44 24.67
C THR A 51 37.45 19.89 23.58
N VAL A 52 37.84 21.16 23.59
CA VAL A 52 38.82 21.72 22.66
C VAL A 52 40.12 22.00 23.41
N GLN A 53 41.19 21.30 23.05
CA GLN A 53 42.53 21.50 23.62
C GLN A 53 43.53 21.71 22.48
N ASN A 54 44.34 22.78 22.54
CA ASN A 54 45.43 23.04 21.58
C ASN A 54 45.04 22.83 20.10
N GLN A 55 43.95 23.46 19.65
CA GLN A 55 43.49 23.36 18.24
C GLN A 55 43.11 21.93 17.81
N THR A 56 42.82 21.06 18.77
CA THR A 56 42.35 19.70 18.60
C THR A 56 40.99 19.56 19.27
N ILE A 57 40.02 19.01 18.54
CA ILE A 57 38.71 18.65 19.06
C ILE A 57 38.79 17.22 19.57
N VAL A 58 38.40 17.01 20.83
CA VAL A 58 38.32 15.69 21.46
C VAL A 58 36.85 15.36 21.71
N VAL A 59 36.41 14.20 21.23
CA VAL A 59 35.08 13.64 21.50
C VAL A 59 35.27 12.30 22.20
N ASP A 60 34.70 12.18 23.40
CA ASP A 60 34.78 10.98 24.23
C ASP A 60 33.42 10.30 24.33
N TRP A 61 33.40 8.98 24.23
CA TRP A 61 32.23 8.13 24.48
C TRP A 61 32.45 7.33 25.76
N ILE A 62 31.40 7.25 26.57
CA ILE A 62 31.27 6.35 27.72
C ILE A 62 30.32 5.24 27.28
N ILE A 63 30.83 4.01 27.28
CA ILE A 63 30.12 2.83 26.78
C ILE A 63 29.66 2.01 27.98
N ALA A 64 28.39 1.59 27.99
CA ALA A 64 27.82 0.77 29.06
C ALA A 64 28.45 -0.64 29.12
N GLU A 65 28.34 -1.31 30.27
CA GLU A 65 28.82 -2.69 30.42
C GLU A 65 28.06 -3.62 29.45
N ASP A 66 28.77 -4.56 28.83
CA ASP A 66 28.27 -5.49 27.78
C ASP A 66 27.90 -4.82 26.44
N TYR A 67 28.48 -3.64 26.17
CA TYR A 67 28.39 -2.96 24.87
C TYR A 67 29.79 -2.62 24.33
N HIS A 68 29.91 -2.60 23.01
CA HIS A 68 31.14 -2.16 22.34
C HIS A 68 30.85 -1.29 21.11
N LEU A 69 31.82 -0.43 20.74
CA LEU A 69 31.80 0.37 19.50
C LEU A 69 32.86 -0.14 18.53
N TYR A 70 32.56 -0.13 17.23
CA TYR A 70 33.51 -0.49 16.18
C TYR A 70 34.38 0.68 15.75
N LYS A 71 35.70 0.52 15.79
CA LYS A 71 36.64 1.57 15.42
C LYS A 71 36.50 2.00 13.96
N ASP A 72 36.29 1.07 13.04
CA ASP A 72 36.16 1.35 11.60
C ASP A 72 34.84 2.04 11.24
N LYS A 73 33.85 2.03 12.15
CA LYS A 73 32.54 2.68 11.98
C LYS A 73 32.44 4.04 12.69
N MET A 74 33.52 4.50 13.31
CA MET A 74 33.60 5.82 13.94
C MET A 74 34.20 6.83 12.97
N SER A 75 33.47 7.93 12.71
CA SER A 75 33.96 9.03 11.88
C SER A 75 33.46 10.38 12.37
N ILE A 76 34.21 11.42 12.01
CA ILE A 76 33.93 12.80 12.39
C ILE A 76 34.12 13.69 11.17
N SER A 77 33.13 14.53 10.90
CA SER A 77 33.12 15.47 9.79
C SER A 77 32.60 16.82 10.23
N SER A 78 32.98 17.88 9.54
CA SER A 78 32.46 19.22 9.78
C SER A 78 32.11 19.88 8.45
N SER A 79 31.01 20.61 8.43
CA SER A 79 30.60 21.43 7.28
C SER A 79 31.23 22.83 7.30
N THR A 80 31.81 23.24 8.44
CA THR A 80 32.32 24.60 8.64
C THR A 80 33.82 24.66 8.95
N LEU A 81 34.45 23.55 9.35
CA LEU A 81 35.88 23.46 9.68
C LEU A 81 36.61 22.51 8.72
N ILE A 82 37.85 22.89 8.38
CA ILE A 82 38.80 21.97 7.75
C ILE A 82 39.43 21.14 8.87
N LEU A 83 39.07 19.86 8.92
CA LEU A 83 39.60 18.88 9.86
C LEU A 83 40.84 18.19 9.27
N GLY A 84 41.85 17.95 10.10
CA GLY A 84 43.00 17.11 9.77
C GLY A 84 42.73 15.62 10.01
N GLU A 85 43.77 14.79 9.94
CA GLU A 85 43.61 13.34 10.16
C GLU A 85 43.17 13.04 11.60
N PRO A 86 42.09 12.26 11.79
CA PRO A 86 41.61 11.88 13.11
C PRO A 86 42.53 10.84 13.76
N THR A 87 42.87 11.06 15.01
CA THR A 87 43.61 10.10 15.85
C THR A 87 42.63 9.44 16.82
N LEU A 88 42.46 8.12 16.71
CA LEU A 88 41.60 7.34 17.60
C LEU A 88 42.41 6.70 18.74
N SER A 89 41.79 6.50 19.91
CA SER A 89 42.38 5.80 21.04
C SER A 89 42.71 4.33 20.72
N LYS A 90 43.51 3.66 21.57
CA LYS A 90 43.88 2.24 21.35
C LYS A 90 42.64 1.34 21.48
N ALA A 91 42.31 0.63 20.41
CA ALA A 91 41.22 -0.35 20.37
C ALA A 91 41.72 -1.76 20.68
N LYS A 92 40.81 -2.66 21.05
CA LYS A 92 41.07 -4.07 21.32
C LYS A 92 40.61 -4.89 20.11
N MET A 93 41.43 -5.85 19.67
CA MET A 93 41.02 -6.78 18.61
C MET A 93 40.08 -7.83 19.20
N VAL A 94 38.86 -7.91 18.67
CA VAL A 94 37.84 -8.88 19.03
C VAL A 94 37.39 -9.60 17.75
N ASP A 95 37.19 -10.91 17.86
CA ASP A 95 36.66 -11.73 16.77
C ASP A 95 35.14 -11.75 16.92
N ASP A 96 34.47 -10.88 16.17
CA ASP A 96 33.03 -10.70 16.20
C ASP A 96 32.35 -11.64 15.20
N ALA A 97 31.20 -12.22 15.58
CA ALA A 97 30.51 -13.21 14.77
C ALA A 97 29.91 -12.64 13.47
N LEU A 98 29.62 -11.33 13.42
CA LEU A 98 29.02 -10.64 12.28
C LEU A 98 30.07 -9.98 11.37
N PHE A 99 31.14 -9.43 11.97
CA PHE A 99 32.14 -8.65 11.23
C PHE A 99 33.55 -9.26 11.20
N GLY A 100 33.73 -10.44 11.80
CA GLY A 100 35.03 -11.10 11.94
C GLY A 100 35.98 -10.33 12.86
N LYS A 101 37.29 -10.45 12.60
CA LYS A 101 38.33 -9.80 13.41
C LYS A 101 38.30 -8.29 13.24
N THR A 102 37.70 -7.59 14.20
CA THR A 102 37.53 -6.13 14.19
C THR A 102 38.15 -5.50 15.43
N GLU A 103 38.50 -4.22 15.31
CA GLU A 103 38.98 -3.41 16.43
C GLU A 103 37.79 -2.75 17.11
N THR A 104 37.53 -3.09 18.38
CA THR A 104 36.40 -2.57 19.16
C THR A 104 36.86 -1.80 20.39
N TYR A 105 35.98 -0.91 20.86
CA TYR A 105 36.12 -0.18 22.12
C TYR A 105 35.08 -0.66 23.12
N GLU A 106 35.53 -1.08 24.29
CA GLU A 106 34.70 -1.41 25.44
C GLU A 106 34.89 -0.31 26.50
N HIS A 107 33.84 0.05 27.23
CA HIS A 107 33.83 1.06 28.31
C HIS A 107 34.11 2.51 27.92
N ALA A 108 35.11 2.79 27.08
CA ALA A 108 35.43 4.15 26.64
C ALA A 108 36.10 4.20 25.25
N ALA A 109 35.74 5.22 24.46
CA ALA A 109 36.37 5.53 23.18
C ALA A 109 36.65 7.03 23.06
N SER A 110 37.74 7.42 22.40
CA SER A 110 38.09 8.83 22.19
C SER A 110 38.60 9.06 20.78
N ILE A 111 38.09 10.10 20.11
CA ILE A 111 38.60 10.60 18.83
C ILE A 111 39.12 12.02 19.01
N SER A 112 40.37 12.25 18.59
CA SER A 112 41.06 13.54 18.66
C SER A 112 41.39 14.01 17.25
N VAL A 113 40.87 15.17 16.85
CA VAL A 113 41.02 15.69 15.49
C VAL A 113 41.55 17.12 15.50
N PRO A 114 42.73 17.38 14.90
CA PRO A 114 43.24 18.73 14.75
C PRO A 114 42.38 19.50 13.72
N PHE A 115 42.13 20.78 13.94
CA PHE A 115 41.39 21.61 13.00
C PHE A 115 42.16 22.86 12.60
N GLN A 116 42.02 23.28 11.34
CA GLN A 116 42.53 24.57 10.87
C GLN A 116 41.35 25.54 10.78
N ALA A 117 41.40 26.63 11.55
CA ALA A 117 40.41 27.69 11.46
C ALA A 117 40.77 28.64 10.30
N PRO A 118 39.91 28.82 9.28
CA PRO A 118 40.06 29.95 8.38
C PRO A 118 39.83 31.24 9.19
N THR A 119 40.57 32.30 8.88
CA THR A 119 40.32 33.64 9.45
C THR A 119 38.94 34.16 9.01
N LEU A 120 37.90 33.75 9.72
CA LEU A 120 36.51 34.15 9.50
C LEU A 120 36.09 35.09 10.62
N LYS A 121 35.93 36.36 10.26
CA LYS A 121 35.18 37.34 11.06
C LYS A 121 33.68 37.01 10.99
N THR A 122 33.19 36.06 11.79
CA THR A 122 31.73 35.92 11.97
C THR A 122 31.36 35.07 13.18
N SER A 123 30.39 35.55 13.96
CA SER A 123 29.83 34.97 15.18
C SER A 123 28.84 33.83 14.89
N SER A 124 29.25 32.80 14.15
CA SER A 124 28.39 31.66 13.82
C SER A 124 28.78 30.44 14.65
N PRO A 125 27.82 29.69 15.24
CA PRO A 125 28.13 28.47 15.99
C PRO A 125 28.74 27.42 15.05
N LEU A 126 29.87 26.84 15.45
CA LEU A 126 30.54 25.83 14.64
C LEU A 126 29.89 24.47 14.90
N THR A 127 29.61 23.72 13.84
CA THR A 127 28.92 22.42 13.91
C THR A 127 29.85 21.29 13.48
N ILE A 128 29.80 20.19 14.23
CA ILE A 128 30.57 18.97 14.00
C ILE A 128 29.60 17.80 13.99
N THR A 129 29.75 16.88 13.04
CA THR A 129 28.94 15.68 12.93
C THR A 129 29.80 14.47 13.26
N VAL A 130 29.36 13.66 14.23
CA VAL A 130 30.00 12.39 14.59
C VAL A 130 29.10 11.22 14.19
N LYS A 131 29.68 10.20 13.58
CA LYS A 131 29.03 8.94 13.25
C LYS A 131 29.69 7.80 14.02
N TYR A 132 28.90 6.89 14.58
CA TYR A 132 29.38 5.74 15.32
C TYR A 132 28.37 4.59 15.27
N GLN A 133 28.84 3.36 15.49
CA GLN A 133 28.01 2.15 15.53
C GLN A 133 28.57 1.17 16.56
N GLY A 134 27.68 0.45 17.26
CA GLY A 134 28.04 -0.55 18.26
C GLY A 134 26.98 -1.61 18.44
N CYS A 135 27.31 -2.65 19.20
CA CYS A 135 26.44 -3.79 19.48
C CYS A 135 26.39 -4.11 20.98
N ALA A 136 25.35 -4.84 21.36
CA ALA A 136 25.21 -5.44 22.69
C ALA A 136 25.72 -6.88 22.66
N ASP A 137 26.75 -7.18 23.46
CA ASP A 137 27.45 -8.47 23.45
C ASP A 137 26.56 -9.63 23.95
N LYS A 138 25.69 -9.36 24.92
CA LYS A 138 24.83 -10.38 25.55
C LYS A 138 23.69 -10.85 24.66
N VAL A 139 23.10 -9.95 23.88
CA VAL A 139 21.91 -10.21 23.05
C VAL A 139 22.31 -10.44 21.59
N GLY A 140 23.55 -10.12 21.21
CA GLY A 140 24.03 -10.22 19.82
C GLY A 140 23.36 -9.24 18.87
N VAL A 141 22.75 -8.17 19.40
CA VAL A 141 21.99 -7.18 18.63
C VAL A 141 22.86 -5.96 18.37
N CYS A 142 22.99 -5.60 17.10
CA CYS A 142 23.73 -4.42 16.67
C CYS A 142 22.80 -3.24 16.42
N TYR A 143 23.16 -2.07 16.93
CA TYR A 143 22.41 -0.85 16.67
C TYR A 143 22.72 -0.34 15.25
N PRO A 144 21.75 0.31 14.58
CA PRO A 144 22.01 0.96 13.29
C PRO A 144 23.00 2.14 13.48
N PRO A 145 23.72 2.57 12.42
CA PRO A 145 24.67 3.68 12.49
C PRO A 145 24.03 4.97 13.01
N GLN A 146 24.62 5.55 14.05
CA GLN A 146 24.13 6.75 14.71
C GLN A 146 24.88 7.97 14.20
N THR A 147 24.15 9.07 13.97
CA THR A 147 24.73 10.36 13.57
C THR A 147 24.30 11.44 14.55
N ARG A 148 25.27 12.12 15.20
CA ARG A 148 25.00 13.21 16.15
C ARG A 148 25.69 14.49 15.72
N THR A 149 24.99 15.61 15.81
CA THR A 149 25.53 16.95 15.55
C THR A 149 25.83 17.66 16.87
N LEU A 150 27.08 18.06 17.04
CA LEU A 150 27.59 18.77 18.21
C LEU A 150 27.88 20.22 17.83
N THR A 151 27.40 21.16 18.63
CA THR A 151 27.61 22.61 18.44
C THR A 151 28.67 23.14 19.40
N LEU A 152 29.63 23.87 18.85
CA LEU A 152 30.67 24.57 19.60
C LEU A 152 30.26 26.03 19.87
N PRO A 153 30.34 26.52 21.11
CA PRO A 153 30.27 27.95 21.38
C PRO A 153 31.48 28.67 20.76
N ALA A 154 31.28 29.91 20.30
CA ALA A 154 32.28 30.68 19.56
C ALA A 154 33.60 30.81 20.34
N LEU A 155 34.72 30.35 19.74
CA LEU A 155 36.06 30.51 20.31
C LEU A 155 36.50 31.97 20.23
N SER A 156 36.51 32.66 21.36
CA SER A 156 37.23 33.92 21.53
C SER A 156 38.71 33.62 21.71
N THR A 157 39.57 34.03 20.78
CA THR A 157 41.02 33.96 20.94
C THR A 157 41.50 34.91 22.04
N THR A 158 41.54 34.43 23.29
CA THR A 158 42.57 34.83 24.26
C THR A 158 42.77 33.72 25.28
N SER A 159 44.01 33.28 25.42
CA SER A 159 44.48 32.34 26.43
C SER A 159 43.96 32.68 27.84
N SER A 160 43.24 31.76 28.48
CA SER A 160 43.41 31.38 29.90
C SER A 160 42.36 30.33 30.30
N ILE A 161 42.84 29.38 31.10
CA ILE A 161 42.15 28.25 31.71
C ILE A 161 40.90 28.71 32.48
N THR A 162 39.73 28.11 32.22
CA THR A 162 38.69 27.80 33.23
C THR A 162 37.67 26.83 32.64
N THR A 163 37.49 25.69 33.32
CA THR A 163 36.48 24.66 33.09
C THR A 163 35.07 25.26 33.09
N GLN A 164 34.30 25.12 32.00
CA GLN A 164 32.86 25.39 32.01
C GLN A 164 32.09 24.22 31.37
N ALA A 165 31.14 23.69 32.12
CA ALA A 165 30.24 22.62 31.71
C ALA A 165 29.10 23.19 30.85
N VAL A 166 28.72 22.48 29.79
CA VAL A 166 27.59 22.80 28.91
C VAL A 166 26.37 21.99 29.34
N THR A 167 25.25 22.68 29.56
CA THR A 167 23.98 22.13 30.04
C THR A 167 23.21 21.40 28.95
N ILE A 168 22.72 20.19 29.25
CA ILE A 168 21.75 19.43 28.46
C ILE A 168 20.35 19.80 28.97
N SER A 169 19.43 20.22 28.09
CA SER A 169 18.06 20.60 28.47
C SER A 169 17.06 19.47 28.20
N PRO A 170 16.32 18.95 29.20
CA PRO A 170 15.15 18.10 29.00
C PRO A 170 13.85 18.93 29.08
N GLY A 171 12.78 18.53 28.39
CA GLY A 171 11.50 19.24 28.45
C GLY A 171 10.28 18.35 28.18
N PHE A 172 9.53 18.06 29.25
CA PHE A 172 8.11 17.72 29.25
C PHE A 172 7.41 18.79 30.14
N ASP A 173 6.40 19.51 29.64
CA ASP A 173 4.99 19.40 30.05
C ASP A 173 4.11 20.63 29.66
N SER A 174 2.92 20.32 29.12
CA SER A 174 1.62 21.02 29.19
C SER A 174 1.31 22.41 28.55
N LEU A 175 0.23 22.39 27.76
CA LEU A 175 -0.83 23.40 27.50
C LEU A 175 -0.53 24.66 26.65
N SER A 176 -0.86 24.59 25.34
CA SER A 176 -1.87 25.42 24.64
C SER A 176 -1.64 25.43 23.11
N GLU A 177 -2.68 25.08 22.34
CA GLU A 177 -2.80 25.26 20.87
C GLU A 177 -2.83 26.77 20.49
N PRO A 178 -2.62 27.20 19.21
CA PRO A 178 -2.90 26.46 17.96
C PRO A 178 -1.92 26.61 16.75
N VAL A 179 -2.01 25.64 15.83
CA VAL A 179 -1.90 25.73 14.34
C VAL A 179 -0.51 25.75 13.63
N GLN A 180 -0.46 24.90 12.58
CA GLN A 180 0.37 24.85 11.36
C GLN A 180 1.71 24.07 11.36
N SER A 181 1.62 22.80 10.96
CA SER A 181 2.73 21.89 10.65
C SER A 181 3.09 21.88 9.16
N SER A 182 4.31 22.27 8.84
CA SER A 182 5.03 21.98 7.58
C SER A 182 6.02 20.83 7.83
N GLY A 183 5.59 19.59 7.51
CA GLY A 183 6.42 18.39 7.63
C GLY A 183 6.81 17.85 6.26
N PHE A 184 7.92 18.33 5.69
CA PHE A 184 8.49 17.80 4.44
C PHE A 184 10.00 17.54 4.51
N SER A 185 10.65 17.68 5.68
CA SER A 185 12.09 17.47 5.81
C SER A 185 12.52 16.04 6.17
N ALA A 186 11.57 15.14 6.46
CA ALA A 186 11.86 13.75 6.86
C ALA A 186 11.99 12.76 5.68
N LEU A 187 11.56 13.13 4.46
CA LEU A 187 11.65 12.25 3.30
C LEU A 187 13.04 12.24 2.63
N SER A 188 13.84 13.29 2.76
CA SER A 188 15.18 13.33 2.16
C SER A 188 16.19 12.44 2.89
N SER A 189 15.98 12.18 4.18
CA SER A 189 16.80 11.27 4.98
C SER A 189 16.48 9.79 4.74
N LEU A 190 15.25 9.46 4.32
CA LEU A 190 14.83 8.09 4.01
C LEU A 190 15.37 7.60 2.66
N ASN A 191 15.59 8.51 1.69
CA ASN A 191 16.16 8.17 0.39
C ASN A 191 17.63 7.70 0.48
N ASN A 192 18.35 8.09 1.54
CA ASN A 192 19.71 7.65 1.82
C ASN A 192 19.78 6.37 2.66
N LEU A 193 18.65 5.85 3.14
CA LEU A 193 18.57 4.64 3.94
C LEU A 193 18.39 3.37 3.09
N PHE A 194 17.95 3.52 1.82
CA PHE A 194 17.70 2.42 0.89
C PHE A 194 18.87 2.11 -0.07
N THR A 195 19.98 2.86 -0.02
CA THR A 195 21.11 2.70 -0.97
C THR A 195 22.33 1.96 -0.41
N GLN A 196 22.23 1.29 0.74
CA GLN A 196 23.35 0.48 1.25
C GLN A 196 22.90 -0.87 1.81
N SER A 197 22.71 -1.84 0.91
CA SER A 197 23.26 -3.21 1.05
C SER A 197 22.75 -4.09 -0.09
N SER A 198 23.54 -4.18 -1.16
CA SER A 198 23.64 -5.39 -1.96
C SER A 198 24.99 -5.37 -2.65
N SER A 199 25.75 -6.46 -2.53
CA SER A 199 26.90 -6.76 -3.40
C SER A 199 26.40 -7.19 -4.78
N GLN A 200 25.58 -6.33 -5.38
CA GLN A 200 25.20 -6.32 -6.78
C GLN A 200 25.89 -5.10 -7.40
N PRO A 201 26.29 -5.14 -8.68
CA PRO A 201 26.91 -3.98 -9.32
C PRO A 201 26.00 -2.77 -9.13
N GLU A 202 26.53 -1.75 -8.46
CA GLU A 202 25.82 -0.52 -8.10
C GLU A 202 25.18 0.06 -9.36
N LEU A 203 23.84 0.08 -9.39
CA LEU A 203 23.09 0.57 -10.54
C LEU A 203 23.30 2.08 -10.65
N LEU A 204 23.98 2.52 -11.71
CA LEU A 204 24.17 3.93 -12.02
C LEU A 204 22.80 4.65 -12.17
N PRO A 205 22.66 5.91 -11.72
CA PRO A 205 21.51 6.74 -12.05
C PRO A 205 21.29 6.81 -13.57
N ALA A 206 20.04 6.85 -14.02
CA ALA A 206 19.70 6.79 -15.46
C ALA A 206 20.41 7.85 -16.32
N ASN A 207 20.60 9.06 -15.80
CA ASN A 207 21.32 10.14 -16.50
C ASN A 207 22.83 9.90 -16.59
N GLU A 208 23.40 9.12 -15.67
CA GLU A 208 24.82 8.74 -15.67
C GLU A 208 25.05 7.50 -16.54
N ALA A 209 24.11 6.55 -16.50
CA ALA A 209 24.11 5.35 -17.34
C ALA A 209 23.93 5.68 -18.83
N PHE A 210 23.10 6.67 -19.15
CA PHE A 210 22.77 7.08 -20.52
C PHE A 210 22.92 8.60 -20.68
N GLN A 211 24.14 9.05 -20.93
CA GLN A 211 24.42 10.47 -21.11
C GLN A 211 23.99 10.90 -22.52
N PHE A 212 22.97 11.75 -22.59
CA PHE A 212 22.42 12.29 -23.84
C PHE A 212 22.97 13.68 -24.13
N SER A 213 23.45 13.89 -25.36
CA SER A 213 23.86 15.18 -25.88
C SER A 213 23.36 15.36 -27.31
N HIS A 214 23.22 16.62 -27.75
CA HIS A 214 22.81 16.94 -29.11
C HIS A 214 23.74 18.01 -29.69
N GLN A 215 24.01 17.91 -30.99
CA GLN A 215 24.79 18.88 -31.74
C GLN A 215 24.18 19.03 -33.14
N ILE A 216 24.37 20.19 -33.77
CA ILE A 216 23.94 20.40 -35.15
C ILE A 216 25.17 20.27 -36.04
N ASN A 217 25.16 19.29 -36.94
CA ASN A 217 26.29 19.04 -37.83
C ASN A 217 26.37 20.12 -38.92
N ALA A 218 27.54 20.27 -39.57
CA ALA A 218 27.80 21.23 -40.64
C ALA A 218 26.86 21.08 -41.86
N GLN A 219 26.17 19.94 -41.98
CA GLN A 219 25.15 19.65 -42.99
C GLN A 219 23.72 20.05 -42.58
N GLY A 220 23.52 20.69 -41.42
CA GLY A 220 22.21 21.12 -40.91
C GLY A 220 21.35 19.98 -40.35
N GLN A 221 21.95 18.82 -40.07
CA GLN A 221 21.27 17.68 -39.43
C GLN A 221 21.46 17.72 -37.92
N LEU A 222 20.43 17.33 -37.17
CA LEU A 222 20.52 17.18 -35.73
C LEU A 222 21.17 15.83 -35.41
N GLU A 223 22.35 15.89 -34.82
CA GLU A 223 23.12 14.73 -34.38
C GLU A 223 22.88 14.52 -32.88
N LEU A 224 22.42 13.33 -32.54
CA LEU A 224 22.05 12.92 -31.20
C LEU A 224 23.07 11.88 -30.74
N LEU A 225 23.75 12.15 -29.64
CA LEU A 225 24.83 11.32 -29.14
C LEU A 225 24.49 10.80 -27.75
N TRP A 226 24.37 9.48 -27.66
CA TRP A 226 24.18 8.74 -26.41
C TRP A 226 25.49 8.06 -26.04
N ASN A 227 26.00 8.37 -24.85
CA ASN A 227 27.13 7.66 -24.26
C ASN A 227 26.60 6.72 -23.16
N ILE A 228 26.75 5.42 -23.40
CA ILE A 228 26.23 4.33 -22.57
C ILE A 228 27.35 3.83 -21.68
N ALA A 229 27.10 3.74 -20.37
CA ALA A 229 28.06 3.22 -19.41
C ALA A 229 28.38 1.73 -19.64
N HIS A 230 29.52 1.28 -19.11
CA HIS A 230 29.93 -0.13 -19.17
C HIS A 230 28.89 -1.02 -18.48
N ASP A 231 28.54 -2.16 -19.10
CA ASP A 231 27.45 -3.08 -18.68
C ASP A 231 26.01 -2.56 -18.84
N TYR A 232 25.79 -1.55 -19.69
CA TYR A 232 24.46 -1.08 -20.07
C TYR A 232 24.23 -1.18 -21.59
N HIS A 233 22.96 -1.27 -21.98
CA HIS A 233 22.54 -1.28 -23.38
C HIS A 233 21.25 -0.50 -23.62
N LEU A 234 21.12 0.06 -24.83
CA LEU A 234 19.90 0.71 -25.33
C LEU A 234 19.25 -0.15 -26.42
N TYR A 235 17.92 -0.26 -26.40
CA TYR A 235 17.19 -1.03 -27.41
C TYR A 235 16.90 -0.20 -28.66
N GLN A 236 17.19 -0.76 -29.83
CA GLN A 236 16.98 -0.08 -31.12
C GLN A 236 15.49 0.22 -31.38
N ASP A 237 14.58 -0.69 -31.02
CA ASP A 237 13.13 -0.55 -31.26
C ASP A 237 12.45 0.43 -30.30
N LYS A 238 13.16 0.90 -29.27
CA LYS A 238 12.63 1.82 -28.25
C LYS A 238 12.98 3.28 -28.48
N PHE A 239 13.68 3.62 -29.55
CA PHE A 239 13.90 5.01 -29.95
C PHE A 239 12.65 5.58 -30.62
N LYS A 240 12.04 6.61 -30.03
CA LYS A 240 10.89 7.34 -30.61
C LYS A 240 11.14 8.84 -30.57
N VAL A 241 10.70 9.54 -31.62
CA VAL A 241 10.78 11.00 -31.73
C VAL A 241 9.37 11.56 -31.85
N LYS A 242 9.03 12.53 -30.98
CA LYS A 242 7.74 13.24 -31.00
C LYS A 242 7.98 14.75 -31.05
N THR A 243 7.14 15.47 -31.78
CA THR A 243 7.10 16.93 -31.73
C THR A 243 6.15 17.36 -30.62
N LEU A 244 6.63 18.17 -29.66
CA LEU A 244 5.80 18.72 -28.58
C LEU A 244 5.21 20.09 -28.96
N GLU A 245 6.05 20.96 -29.54
CA GLU A 245 5.67 22.34 -29.89
C GLU A 245 6.40 22.78 -31.17
N GLY A 246 5.70 23.49 -32.07
CA GLY A 246 6.24 23.97 -33.35
C GLY A 246 5.91 23.08 -34.55
N ASP A 247 6.02 23.63 -35.77
CA ASP A 247 5.84 22.89 -37.02
C ASP A 247 7.21 22.55 -37.62
N ILE A 248 7.56 21.26 -37.54
CA ILE A 248 8.82 20.72 -38.00
C ILE A 248 8.58 19.49 -38.88
N ARG A 249 9.25 19.46 -40.02
CA ARG A 249 9.32 18.28 -40.88
C ARG A 249 10.72 17.68 -40.77
N TYR A 250 10.78 16.47 -40.25
CA TYR A 250 11.99 15.66 -40.17
C TYR A 250 11.77 14.30 -40.82
N ASP A 251 12.84 13.68 -41.30
CA ASP A 251 12.82 12.31 -41.84
C ASP A 251 13.00 11.27 -40.71
N ALA A 252 12.87 9.99 -41.02
CA ALA A 252 13.08 8.91 -40.05
C ALA A 252 14.46 9.04 -39.37
N LEU A 253 14.50 8.81 -38.06
CA LEU A 253 15.74 8.80 -37.27
C LEU A 253 16.66 7.69 -37.82
N SER A 254 17.82 8.09 -38.35
CA SER A 254 18.82 7.16 -38.87
C SER A 254 19.73 6.73 -37.72
N LEU A 255 19.73 5.43 -37.41
CA LEU A 255 20.53 4.82 -36.35
C LEU A 255 21.58 3.88 -36.96
N PRO A 256 22.75 3.69 -36.31
CA PRO A 256 23.79 2.79 -36.78
C PRO A 256 23.35 1.32 -36.67
N LYS A 257 24.12 0.40 -37.25
CA LYS A 257 23.83 -1.03 -37.17
C LYS A 257 23.93 -1.52 -35.72
N ALA A 258 22.86 -2.11 -35.21
CA ALA A 258 22.80 -2.66 -33.85
C ALA A 258 23.36 -4.08 -33.77
N GLU A 259 23.72 -4.50 -32.55
CA GLU A 259 24.12 -5.87 -32.23
C GLU A 259 22.91 -6.65 -31.72
N ARG A 260 22.73 -7.88 -32.19
CA ARG A 260 21.60 -8.71 -31.78
C ARG A 260 21.98 -9.55 -30.57
N ILE A 261 21.29 -9.33 -29.45
CA ILE A 261 21.44 -10.11 -28.22
C ILE A 261 20.15 -10.89 -27.92
N ASP A 262 20.27 -11.94 -27.12
CA ASP A 262 19.11 -12.67 -26.57
C ASP A 262 18.90 -12.19 -25.13
N ASP A 263 17.99 -11.24 -24.95
CA ASP A 263 17.70 -10.62 -23.67
C ASP A 263 16.70 -11.49 -22.88
N PRO A 264 16.95 -11.80 -21.59
CA PRO A 264 16.05 -12.63 -20.79
C PRO A 264 14.62 -12.09 -20.63
N LEU A 265 14.42 -10.77 -20.74
CA LEU A 265 13.12 -10.12 -20.59
C LEU A 265 12.41 -9.90 -21.93
N PHE A 266 13.16 -9.56 -22.99
CA PHE A 266 12.57 -9.18 -24.28
C PHE A 266 12.86 -10.15 -25.43
N GLY A 267 13.59 -11.24 -25.16
CA GLY A 267 14.02 -12.21 -26.16
C GLY A 267 15.06 -11.64 -27.12
N LYS A 268 15.05 -12.10 -28.38
CA LYS A 268 16.03 -11.68 -29.39
C LYS A 268 15.79 -10.23 -29.83
N THR A 269 16.58 -9.31 -29.29
CA THR A 269 16.48 -7.87 -29.55
C THR A 269 17.78 -7.29 -30.09
N ASP A 270 17.64 -6.22 -30.86
CA ASP A 270 18.77 -5.43 -31.35
C ASP A 270 19.09 -4.31 -30.36
N VAL A 271 20.33 -4.29 -29.88
CA VAL A 271 20.80 -3.37 -28.85
C VAL A 271 22.07 -2.64 -29.26
N TYR A 272 22.34 -1.56 -28.54
CA TYR A 272 23.56 -0.78 -28.67
C TYR A 272 24.34 -0.73 -27.36
N HIS A 273 25.67 -0.80 -27.49
CA HIS A 273 26.63 -0.64 -26.40
C HIS A 273 27.58 0.53 -26.69
N GLY A 274 28.12 1.15 -25.65
CA GLY A 274 29.10 2.23 -25.77
C GLY A 274 28.49 3.52 -26.34
N GLN A 275 28.90 3.95 -27.52
CA GLN A 275 28.46 5.21 -28.10
C GLN A 275 27.50 4.99 -29.28
N VAL A 276 26.34 5.65 -29.22
CA VAL A 276 25.35 5.64 -30.32
C VAL A 276 25.20 7.05 -30.85
N ILE A 277 25.31 7.18 -32.17
CA ILE A 277 25.14 8.44 -32.89
C ILE A 277 23.95 8.29 -33.82
N GLY A 278 22.83 8.93 -33.48
CA GLY A 278 21.63 9.00 -34.32
C GLY A 278 21.58 10.32 -35.07
N THR A 279 21.29 10.29 -36.37
CA THR A 279 21.12 11.50 -37.18
C THR A 279 19.66 11.69 -37.54
N LEU A 280 19.14 12.90 -37.26
CA LEU A 280 17.79 13.32 -37.61
C LEU A 280 17.87 14.39 -38.70
N PRO A 281 17.54 14.07 -39.95
CA PRO A 281 17.51 15.04 -41.04
C PRO A 281 16.30 15.98 -40.88
N ILE A 282 16.56 17.28 -40.72
CA ILE A 282 15.50 18.30 -40.59
C ILE A 282 15.30 18.97 -41.96
N GLN A 283 14.09 18.87 -42.51
CA GLN A 283 13.73 19.43 -43.81
C GLN A 283 13.27 20.89 -43.70
N SER A 284 12.47 21.21 -42.69
CA SER A 284 12.00 22.58 -42.43
C SER A 284 11.61 22.76 -40.97
N ILE A 285 11.97 23.91 -40.41
CA ILE A 285 11.57 24.34 -39.07
C ILE A 285 10.90 25.72 -39.16
N GLN A 286 9.73 25.89 -38.53
CA GLN A 286 9.09 27.20 -38.41
C GLN A 286 9.07 27.65 -36.94
N GLY A 287 9.79 28.73 -36.64
CA GLY A 287 9.90 29.28 -35.29
C GLY A 287 10.77 28.42 -34.36
N ASN A 288 10.54 28.55 -33.06
CA ASN A 288 11.18 27.70 -32.06
C ASN A 288 10.37 26.41 -31.94
N THR A 289 11.02 25.26 -32.11
CA THR A 289 10.37 23.94 -32.04
C THR A 289 11.02 23.10 -30.95
N THR A 290 10.20 22.40 -30.17
CA THR A 290 10.64 21.48 -29.13
C THR A 290 10.37 20.04 -29.56
N LEU A 291 11.44 19.25 -29.70
CA LEU A 291 11.38 17.81 -29.97
C LEU A 291 11.57 17.01 -28.68
N GLU A 292 10.83 15.94 -28.51
CA GLU A 292 10.97 14.94 -27.44
C GLU A 292 11.53 13.64 -28.00
N PHE A 293 12.64 13.19 -27.42
CA PHE A 293 13.29 11.92 -27.71
C PHE A 293 13.03 10.94 -26.58
N GLU A 294 12.38 9.83 -26.88
CA GLU A 294 12.07 8.75 -25.96
C GLU A 294 12.99 7.56 -26.27
N PHE A 295 13.69 7.03 -25.26
CA PHE A 295 14.57 5.86 -25.39
C PHE A 295 14.58 5.04 -24.09
N GLN A 296 14.93 3.76 -24.19
CA GLN A 296 14.94 2.83 -23.05
C GLN A 296 16.18 1.93 -23.08
N GLY A 297 16.74 1.65 -21.90
CA GLY A 297 17.87 0.74 -21.74
C GLY A 297 17.81 -0.07 -20.45
N CYS A 298 18.65 -1.10 -20.39
CA CYS A 298 18.79 -1.97 -19.22
C CYS A 298 20.25 -2.13 -18.83
N SER A 299 20.46 -2.53 -17.57
CA SER A 299 21.73 -3.07 -17.11
C SER A 299 21.81 -4.54 -17.50
N ALA A 300 22.86 -4.93 -18.22
CA ALA A 300 23.11 -6.31 -18.62
C ALA A 300 23.51 -7.19 -17.43
N SER A 301 24.17 -6.61 -16.42
CA SER A 301 24.68 -7.34 -15.25
C SER A 301 23.65 -7.48 -14.13
N ALA A 302 22.81 -6.46 -13.90
CA ALA A 302 21.76 -6.50 -12.88
C ALA A 302 20.42 -7.05 -13.42
N GLY A 303 20.23 -7.15 -14.74
CA GLY A 303 18.97 -7.56 -15.34
C GLY A 303 17.80 -6.58 -15.10
N VAL A 304 18.11 -5.35 -14.69
CA VAL A 304 17.12 -4.31 -14.38
C VAL A 304 17.03 -3.31 -15.52
N CYS A 305 15.81 -3.03 -15.94
CA CYS A 305 15.49 -2.09 -17.01
C CYS A 305 14.99 -0.76 -16.48
N TYR A 306 15.50 0.34 -17.04
CA TYR A 306 15.03 1.67 -16.70
C TYR A 306 13.69 1.95 -17.41
N PRO A 307 12.80 2.77 -16.84
CA PRO A 307 11.60 3.22 -17.53
C PRO A 307 11.98 4.07 -18.77
N PRO A 308 11.09 4.18 -19.77
CA PRO A 308 11.33 5.01 -20.95
C PRO A 308 11.68 6.46 -20.57
N MET A 309 12.89 6.88 -20.95
CA MET A 309 13.43 8.21 -20.64
C MET A 309 13.06 9.18 -21.75
N LYS A 310 12.63 10.37 -21.38
CA LYS A 310 12.26 11.45 -22.32
C LYS A 310 13.25 12.61 -22.20
N LYS A 311 13.82 13.05 -23.32
CA LYS A 311 14.72 14.21 -23.40
C LYS A 311 14.17 15.21 -24.40
N THR A 312 14.04 16.47 -23.98
CA THR A 312 13.57 17.54 -24.84
C THR A 312 14.74 18.34 -25.41
N VAL A 313 14.66 18.68 -26.70
CA VAL A 313 15.61 19.55 -27.39
C VAL A 313 14.84 20.67 -28.06
N THR A 314 15.19 21.92 -27.72
CA THR A 314 14.63 23.11 -28.33
C THR A 314 15.54 23.59 -29.45
N LEU A 315 15.00 23.66 -30.67
CA LEU A 315 15.71 24.14 -31.86
C LEU A 315 15.14 25.49 -32.28
N SER A 316 16.02 26.42 -32.65
CA SER A 316 15.61 27.69 -33.25
C SER A 316 15.86 27.66 -34.75
N ALA A 317 14.99 28.32 -35.53
CA ALA A 317 15.12 28.39 -36.99
C ALA A 317 16.45 29.02 -37.48
N SER A 318 17.17 29.74 -36.61
CA SER A 318 18.49 30.31 -36.89
C SER A 318 19.63 29.30 -36.89
N ASP A 319 19.41 28.11 -36.32
CA ASP A 319 20.46 27.11 -36.09
C ASP A 319 20.63 26.14 -37.26
N ILE A 320 19.71 26.14 -38.24
CA ILE A 320 19.68 25.19 -39.36
C ILE A 320 19.91 25.90 -40.69
N LYS A 321 21.07 25.69 -41.32
CA LYS A 321 21.34 26.13 -42.70
C LYS A 321 20.85 25.06 -43.68
N THR A 322 19.67 25.29 -44.27
CA THR A 322 19.09 24.42 -45.30
C THR A 322 19.83 24.58 -46.63
N GLY A 323 20.56 23.54 -47.03
CA GLY A 323 21.04 23.34 -48.40
C GLY A 323 20.06 22.49 -49.19
N ALA A 324 19.50 23.04 -50.27
CA ALA A 324 18.67 22.37 -51.28
C ALA A 324 19.48 21.22 -51.97
N THR A 325 18.95 20.15 -52.59
CA THR A 325 17.79 19.96 -53.50
C THR A 325 17.70 18.45 -53.87
N GLN A 326 16.50 17.90 -54.13
CA GLN A 326 16.10 17.04 -55.28
C GLN A 326 15.09 15.90 -55.00
N THR A 327 13.85 16.22 -55.36
CA THR A 327 12.76 15.50 -56.05
C THR A 327 12.93 14.06 -56.58
N ALA A 328 11.94 13.19 -56.28
CA ALA A 328 11.12 12.33 -57.19
C ALA A 328 10.26 11.37 -56.34
N SER A 329 8.92 11.45 -56.21
CA SER A 329 7.77 11.33 -57.13
C SER A 329 7.23 9.88 -57.35
N LEU A 330 5.91 9.72 -57.08
CA LEU A 330 4.94 8.65 -57.47
C LEU A 330 5.00 7.31 -56.69
N ALA A 331 3.92 6.62 -56.29
CA ALA A 331 2.49 6.67 -56.62
C ALA A 331 1.59 6.01 -55.54
N THR A 332 0.31 6.39 -55.56
CA THR A 332 -0.87 5.84 -54.87
C THR A 332 -1.32 4.48 -55.43
N VAL A 333 -1.71 3.50 -54.59
CA VAL A 333 -2.85 2.57 -54.84
C VAL A 333 -3.45 2.09 -53.50
N SER A 334 -4.78 2.04 -53.45
CA SER A 334 -5.63 1.63 -52.33
C SER A 334 -5.97 0.12 -52.32
N ALA A 335 -6.38 -0.34 -51.12
CA ALA A 335 -7.45 -1.29 -50.80
C ALA A 335 -7.25 -2.84 -50.89
N GLU A 336 -7.46 -3.43 -49.72
CA GLU A 336 -8.31 -4.60 -49.37
C GLU A 336 -7.87 -6.07 -49.55
N ASN A 337 -8.04 -6.77 -48.41
CA ASN A 337 -8.35 -8.18 -48.15
C ASN A 337 -7.28 -9.25 -48.43
N LEU A 338 -6.91 -9.98 -47.36
CA LEU A 338 -7.22 -11.42 -47.22
C LEU A 338 -6.95 -11.90 -45.77
N SER A 339 -7.97 -12.50 -45.17
CA SER A 339 -7.92 -13.31 -43.95
C SER A 339 -7.25 -14.66 -44.23
N THR A 340 -6.49 -15.23 -43.29
CA THR A 340 -6.81 -16.47 -42.53
C THR A 340 -5.57 -17.14 -41.89
N SER A 341 -5.75 -17.48 -40.60
CA SER A 341 -5.31 -18.71 -39.92
C SER A 341 -4.09 -18.67 -38.98
N ASN A 342 -4.46 -18.74 -37.68
CA ASN A 342 -3.91 -19.54 -36.58
C ASN A 342 -2.44 -19.37 -36.18
N ILE A 343 -2.24 -18.65 -35.07
CA ILE A 343 -1.49 -19.19 -33.93
C ILE A 343 -2.33 -18.93 -32.69
N ASP A 344 -2.71 -20.00 -32.00
CA ASP A 344 -3.30 -19.98 -30.66
C ASP A 344 -2.33 -19.26 -29.72
N THR A 345 -2.64 -18.01 -29.41
CA THR A 345 -2.05 -17.31 -28.28
C THR A 345 -2.60 -17.96 -27.02
N ILE A 346 -1.71 -18.63 -26.28
CA ILE A 346 -1.92 -18.96 -24.87
C ILE A 346 -2.16 -17.61 -24.18
N ALA A 347 -3.44 -17.27 -23.98
CA ALA A 347 -3.84 -16.15 -23.15
C ALA A 347 -3.35 -16.48 -21.73
N GLN A 348 -2.30 -15.79 -21.30
CA GLN A 348 -1.96 -15.75 -19.91
C GLN A 348 -3.08 -14.99 -19.20
N ASP A 349 -3.75 -15.70 -18.30
CA ASP A 349 -4.80 -15.19 -17.44
C ASP A 349 -4.17 -14.19 -16.47
N LEU A 350 -4.07 -12.93 -16.88
CA LEU A 350 -3.72 -11.81 -16.01
C LEU A 350 -4.78 -11.71 -14.91
N SER A 351 -4.39 -11.40 -13.68
CA SER A 351 -5.37 -11.20 -12.61
C SER A 351 -6.38 -10.12 -13.02
N GLU A 352 -7.64 -10.26 -12.63
CA GLU A 352 -8.71 -9.31 -13.01
C GLU A 352 -8.36 -7.86 -12.62
N SER A 353 -7.58 -7.69 -11.55
CA SER A 353 -7.11 -6.39 -11.09
C SER A 353 -6.02 -5.81 -12.01
N ASP A 354 -5.14 -6.65 -12.55
CA ASP A 354 -4.08 -6.26 -13.48
C ASP A 354 -4.62 -5.97 -14.89
N GLN A 355 -5.65 -6.69 -15.33
CA GLN A 355 -6.33 -6.39 -16.60
C GLN A 355 -7.02 -5.02 -16.56
N ILE A 356 -7.61 -4.65 -15.42
CA ILE A 356 -8.18 -3.32 -15.20
C ILE A 356 -7.07 -2.27 -15.17
N ALA A 357 -5.96 -2.51 -14.48
CA ALA A 357 -4.83 -1.58 -14.45
C ALA A 357 -4.23 -1.35 -15.86
N ASP A 358 -4.11 -2.39 -16.70
CA ASP A 358 -3.56 -2.30 -18.05
C ASP A 358 -4.52 -1.60 -19.04
N THR A 359 -5.83 -1.88 -18.95
CA THR A 359 -6.83 -1.13 -19.73
C THR A 359 -6.92 0.33 -19.33
N LEU A 360 -6.72 0.66 -18.04
CA LEU A 360 -6.66 2.05 -17.58
C LEU A 360 -5.39 2.76 -18.07
N LYS A 361 -4.24 2.07 -18.13
CA LYS A 361 -2.95 2.61 -18.58
C LYS A 361 -2.91 3.06 -20.03
N ASN A 362 -3.64 2.37 -20.92
CA ASN A 362 -3.69 2.72 -22.34
C ASN A 362 -4.91 3.59 -22.73
N SER A 363 -5.77 3.95 -21.76
CA SER A 363 -7.02 4.68 -22.01
C SER A 363 -6.90 6.18 -21.78
N SER A 364 -7.75 6.97 -22.46
CA SER A 364 -7.86 8.41 -22.23
C SER A 364 -8.44 8.70 -20.83
N VAL A 365 -8.04 9.84 -20.24
CA VAL A 365 -8.53 10.29 -18.92
C VAL A 365 -10.06 10.30 -18.82
N TRP A 366 -10.76 10.61 -19.93
CA TRP A 366 -12.22 10.58 -19.98
C TRP A 366 -12.82 9.18 -19.85
N ILE A 367 -12.19 8.16 -20.44
CA ILE A 367 -12.62 6.76 -20.29
C ILE A 367 -12.39 6.29 -18.86
N VAL A 368 -11.26 6.66 -18.25
CA VAL A 368 -11.00 6.36 -16.83
C VAL A 368 -12.13 6.94 -15.96
N ILE A 369 -12.44 8.23 -16.12
CA ILE A 369 -13.52 8.89 -15.38
C ILE A 369 -14.88 8.21 -15.60
N ALA A 370 -15.21 7.85 -16.85
CA ALA A 370 -16.46 7.18 -17.17
C ALA A 370 -16.56 5.79 -16.54
N THR A 371 -15.48 5.00 -16.57
CA THR A 371 -15.39 3.67 -15.96
C THR A 371 -15.55 3.75 -14.44
N PHE A 372 -14.87 4.70 -13.78
CA PHE A 372 -15.02 4.94 -12.34
C PHE A 372 -16.44 5.37 -11.95
N PHE A 373 -17.07 6.21 -12.77
CA PHE A 373 -18.47 6.59 -12.57
C PHE A 373 -19.42 5.39 -12.66
N ILE A 374 -19.22 4.51 -13.65
CA ILE A 374 -20.00 3.27 -13.82
C ILE A 374 -19.75 2.31 -12.64
N PHE A 375 -18.51 2.14 -12.20
CA PHE A 375 -18.21 1.36 -10.99
C PHE A 375 -18.90 1.95 -9.77
N GLY A 376 -18.90 3.27 -9.59
CA GLY A 376 -19.66 3.94 -8.54
C GLY A 376 -21.15 3.62 -8.58
N LEU A 377 -21.74 3.61 -9.78
CA LEU A 377 -23.15 3.26 -9.98
C LEU A 377 -23.44 1.79 -9.63
N LEU A 378 -22.57 0.87 -10.04
CA LEU A 378 -22.65 -0.55 -9.70
C LEU A 378 -22.52 -0.76 -8.18
N LEU A 379 -21.59 -0.04 -7.55
CA LEU A 379 -21.35 -0.10 -6.11
C LEU A 379 -22.50 0.46 -5.28
N ALA A 380 -23.34 1.34 -5.85
CA ALA A 380 -24.55 1.80 -5.17
C ALA A 380 -25.53 0.66 -4.83
N PHE A 381 -25.45 -0.47 -5.55
CA PHE A 381 -26.24 -1.66 -5.29
C PHE A 381 -25.60 -2.60 -4.24
N THR A 382 -24.49 -2.20 -3.64
CA THR A 382 -23.83 -2.98 -2.59
C THR A 382 -24.61 -2.91 -1.27
N PRO A 383 -24.50 -3.96 -0.44
CA PRO A 383 -25.14 -4.03 0.88
C PRO A 383 -24.73 -2.94 1.86
N CYS A 384 -23.60 -2.23 1.65
CA CYS A 384 -23.14 -1.19 2.56
C CYS A 384 -23.75 0.20 2.26
N VAL A 385 -24.21 0.42 1.03
CA VAL A 385 -24.84 1.69 0.61
C VAL A 385 -26.35 1.64 0.80
N PHE A 386 -26.95 0.46 0.66
CA PHE A 386 -28.38 0.26 0.82
C PHE A 386 -28.97 0.73 2.18
N PRO A 387 -28.29 0.52 3.34
CA PRO A 387 -28.73 1.02 4.65
C PRO A 387 -28.83 2.54 4.74
N MET A 388 -28.18 3.27 3.84
CA MET A 388 -28.23 4.74 3.80
C MET A 388 -29.53 5.27 3.19
N ILE A 389 -30.20 4.49 2.33
CA ILE A 389 -31.48 4.85 1.74
C ILE A 389 -32.55 5.05 2.83
N PRO A 390 -32.75 4.11 3.80
CA PRO A 390 -33.62 4.33 4.95
C PRO A 390 -33.23 5.53 5.83
N ILE A 391 -31.93 5.78 6.03
CA ILE A 391 -31.45 6.92 6.83
C ILE A 391 -31.87 8.24 6.17
N LEU A 392 -31.54 8.42 4.88
CA LEU A 392 -31.95 9.59 4.11
C LEU A 392 -33.47 9.71 4.01
N SER A 393 -34.18 8.59 3.80
CA SER A 393 -35.64 8.58 3.77
C SER A 393 -36.23 9.00 5.12
N SER A 394 -35.69 8.55 6.25
CA SER A 394 -36.17 8.94 7.59
C SER A 394 -35.87 10.41 7.91
N ILE A 395 -34.73 10.94 7.46
CA ILE A 395 -34.35 12.35 7.63
C ILE A 395 -35.25 13.25 6.77
N ILE A 396 -35.50 12.84 5.52
CA ILE A 396 -36.33 13.59 4.58
C ILE A 396 -37.80 13.52 4.99
N VAL A 397 -38.34 12.33 5.29
CA VAL A 397 -39.76 12.14 5.66
C VAL A 397 -40.06 12.66 7.07
N GLY A 398 -39.09 12.68 7.98
CA GLY A 398 -39.23 13.22 9.34
C GLY A 398 -39.43 14.74 9.43
N GLN A 399 -39.29 15.49 8.34
CA GLN A 399 -39.43 16.96 8.32
C GLN A 399 -40.87 17.50 8.15
N GLY A 400 -41.90 16.64 8.07
CA GLY A 400 -43.31 17.06 8.09
C GLY A 400 -43.80 17.84 6.85
N GLU A 401 -45.04 18.38 6.90
CA GLU A 401 -45.88 18.86 5.77
C GLU A 401 -45.29 19.92 4.82
N GLN A 402 -44.07 20.42 5.02
CA GLN A 402 -43.40 21.45 4.19
C GLN A 402 -42.28 20.88 3.30
N LEU A 403 -42.35 19.59 2.94
CA LEU A 403 -41.39 18.97 2.04
C LEU A 403 -41.62 19.39 0.59
N THR A 404 -40.92 20.43 0.15
CA THR A 404 -40.78 20.74 -1.28
C THR A 404 -39.74 19.83 -1.92
N THR A 405 -40.02 19.33 -3.14
CA THR A 405 -39.09 18.53 -3.96
C THR A 405 -37.71 19.17 -4.09
N ARG A 406 -37.66 20.50 -4.18
CA ARG A 406 -36.40 21.27 -4.22
C ARG A 406 -35.56 21.07 -2.95
N ARG A 407 -36.18 21.11 -1.77
CA ARG A 407 -35.46 20.98 -0.50
C ARG A 407 -34.90 19.56 -0.31
N ALA A 408 -35.68 18.53 -0.65
CA ALA A 408 -35.22 17.14 -0.62
C ALA A 408 -34.05 16.89 -1.59
N PHE A 409 -34.10 17.50 -2.79
CA PHE A 409 -33.00 17.46 -3.75
C PHE A 409 -31.75 18.19 -3.24
N THR A 410 -31.87 19.41 -2.70
CA THR A 410 -30.72 20.16 -2.16
C THR A 410 -30.05 19.42 -1.00
N MET A 411 -30.83 18.79 -0.11
CA MET A 411 -30.28 18.01 1.00
C MET A 411 -29.52 16.78 0.49
N SER A 412 -30.09 16.06 -0.49
CA SER A 412 -29.43 14.92 -1.12
C SER A 412 -28.16 15.34 -1.88
N LEU A 413 -28.17 16.51 -2.52
CA LEU A 413 -27.00 17.09 -3.20
C LEU A 413 -25.89 17.43 -2.23
N VAL A 414 -26.19 18.08 -1.11
CA VAL A 414 -25.19 18.40 -0.08
C VAL A 414 -24.63 17.14 0.56
N TYR A 415 -25.48 16.14 0.79
CA TYR A 415 -25.04 14.82 1.27
C TYR A 415 -24.00 14.19 0.33
N VAL A 416 -24.32 14.09 -0.97
CA VAL A 416 -23.44 13.50 -1.97
C VAL A 416 -22.16 14.33 -2.16
N LEU A 417 -22.24 15.65 -2.18
CA LEU A 417 -21.05 16.51 -2.29
C LEU A 417 -20.11 16.35 -1.10
N ALA A 418 -20.63 16.27 0.13
CA ALA A 418 -19.80 16.03 1.31
C ALA A 418 -19.08 14.68 1.25
N MET A 419 -19.79 13.64 0.79
CA MET A 419 -19.21 12.32 0.55
C MET A 419 -18.12 12.36 -0.54
N SER A 420 -18.40 13.02 -1.66
CA SER A 420 -17.47 13.15 -2.79
C SER A 420 -16.20 13.90 -2.41
N VAL A 421 -16.29 14.98 -1.63
CA VAL A 421 -15.11 15.69 -1.13
C VAL A 421 -14.23 14.76 -0.29
N THR A 422 -14.84 13.91 0.54
CA THR A 422 -14.10 12.99 1.39
C THR A 422 -13.35 11.93 0.57
N TYR A 423 -14.00 11.37 -0.45
CA TYR A 423 -13.35 10.43 -1.36
C TYR A 423 -12.31 11.08 -2.27
N THR A 424 -12.51 12.32 -2.70
CA THR A 424 -11.49 13.08 -3.42
C THR A 424 -10.25 13.29 -2.56
N VAL A 425 -10.41 13.66 -1.29
CA VAL A 425 -9.28 13.78 -0.36
C VAL A 425 -8.59 12.43 -0.21
N ALA A 426 -9.33 11.34 0.00
CA ALA A 426 -8.74 10.01 0.06
C ALA A 426 -7.97 9.63 -1.22
N GLY A 427 -8.47 10.02 -2.40
CA GLY A 427 -7.84 9.73 -3.70
C GLY A 427 -6.59 10.56 -3.97
N VAL A 428 -6.59 11.83 -3.55
CA VAL A 428 -5.39 12.68 -3.60
C VAL A 428 -4.34 12.14 -2.63
N LEU A 429 -4.73 11.82 -1.39
CA LEU A 429 -3.81 11.24 -0.41
C LEU A 429 -3.23 9.92 -0.91
N ALA A 430 -4.06 9.07 -1.50
CA ALA A 430 -3.62 7.83 -2.12
C ALA A 430 -2.59 8.01 -3.23
N GLY A 431 -2.81 8.96 -4.15
CA GLY A 431 -1.85 9.26 -5.21
C GLY A 431 -0.54 9.86 -4.69
N LEU A 432 -0.56 10.48 -3.51
CA LEU A 432 0.64 11.02 -2.85
C LEU A 432 1.38 9.98 -2.00
N PHE A 433 0.66 9.03 -1.38
CA PHE A 433 1.24 8.08 -0.43
C PHE A 433 1.63 6.72 -1.05
N GLY A 434 1.19 6.40 -2.27
CA GLY A 434 1.68 5.25 -3.04
C GLY A 434 1.45 3.87 -2.40
N GLU A 435 2.26 2.87 -2.79
CA GLU A 435 2.12 1.43 -2.50
C GLU A 435 1.98 1.08 -1.01
N ASN A 436 2.41 1.95 -0.10
CA ASN A 436 2.33 1.75 1.36
C ASN A 436 0.92 1.86 1.95
N LEU A 437 -0.05 2.42 1.22
CA LEU A 437 -1.43 2.52 1.73
C LEU A 437 -2.05 1.14 1.98
N GLN A 438 -1.73 0.17 1.11
CA GLN A 438 -2.31 -1.17 1.16
C GLN A 438 -1.78 -1.99 2.34
N ALA A 439 -0.55 -1.74 2.81
CA ALA A 439 0.00 -2.34 4.02
C ALA A 439 -0.70 -1.81 5.28
N ALA A 440 -1.02 -0.51 5.33
CA ALA A 440 -1.71 0.10 6.46
C ALA A 440 -3.14 -0.46 6.64
N PHE A 441 -3.90 -0.66 5.55
CA PHE A 441 -5.25 -1.22 5.62
C PHE A 441 -5.31 -2.71 5.98
N GLN A 442 -4.19 -3.42 5.88
CA GLN A 442 -4.08 -4.83 6.27
C GLN A 442 -3.72 -5.03 7.73
N ASN A 443 -3.47 -3.95 8.48
CA ASN A 443 -3.13 -4.07 9.90
C ASN A 443 -4.28 -4.74 10.68
N PRO A 444 -3.99 -5.81 11.45
CA PRO A 444 -4.89 -6.47 12.39
C PRO A 444 -5.86 -5.55 13.14
N TRP A 445 -5.34 -4.46 13.69
CA TRP A 445 -6.12 -3.53 14.51
C TRP A 445 -7.16 -2.77 13.70
N ILE A 446 -6.83 -2.40 12.46
CA ILE A 446 -7.72 -1.66 11.56
C ILE A 446 -8.85 -2.57 11.07
N ILE A 447 -8.52 -3.78 10.62
CA ILE A 447 -9.48 -4.80 10.21
C ILE A 447 -10.44 -5.13 11.38
N GLY A 448 -9.89 -5.36 12.58
CA GLY A 448 -10.68 -5.64 13.78
C GLY A 448 -11.65 -4.50 14.15
N SER A 449 -11.18 -3.25 14.07
CA SER A 449 -12.01 -2.06 14.33
C SER A 449 -13.18 -1.94 13.35
N PHE A 450 -12.93 -2.10 12.05
CA PHE A 450 -13.99 -2.02 11.04
C PHE A 450 -15.00 -3.18 11.14
N SER A 451 -14.54 -4.40 11.39
CA SER A 451 -15.43 -5.54 11.63
C SER A 451 -16.31 -5.32 12.86
N ALA A 452 -15.77 -4.73 13.94
CA ALA A 452 -16.55 -4.37 15.12
C ALA A 452 -17.62 -3.31 14.80
N ILE A 453 -17.29 -2.29 14.01
CA ILE A 453 -18.26 -1.27 13.56
C ILE A 453 -19.40 -1.90 12.75
N PHE A 454 -19.11 -2.82 11.81
CA PHE A 454 -20.15 -3.51 11.05
C PHE A 454 -21.04 -4.39 11.91
N LEU A 455 -20.46 -5.08 12.89
CA LEU A 455 -21.21 -5.91 13.84
C LEU A 455 -22.16 -5.04 14.69
N LEU A 456 -21.68 -3.88 15.16
CA LEU A 456 -22.49 -2.89 15.88
C LEU A 456 -23.61 -2.29 15.01
N LEU A 457 -23.33 -1.96 13.75
CA LEU A 457 -24.33 -1.43 12.83
C LEU A 457 -25.42 -2.47 12.51
N SER A 458 -25.02 -3.73 12.31
CA SER A 458 -25.97 -4.83 12.11
C SER A 458 -26.88 -5.04 13.33
N LEU A 459 -26.32 -4.96 14.54
CA LEU A 459 -27.07 -5.00 15.80
C LEU A 459 -28.12 -3.89 15.92
N SER A 460 -27.82 -2.69 15.40
CA SER A 460 -28.77 -1.58 15.30
C SER A 460 -29.90 -1.88 14.30
N MET A 461 -29.59 -2.53 13.17
CA MET A 461 -30.60 -2.93 12.18
C MET A 461 -31.56 -4.01 12.69
N PHE A 462 -31.11 -4.93 13.55
CA PHE A 462 -31.99 -5.89 14.24
C PHE A 462 -32.85 -5.26 15.34
N GLY A 463 -32.67 -3.96 15.64
CA GLY A 463 -33.44 -3.25 16.65
C GLY A 463 -33.10 -3.66 18.08
N PHE A 464 -31.96 -4.33 18.31
CA PHE A 464 -31.52 -4.77 19.64
C PHE A 464 -31.07 -3.59 20.51
N PHE A 465 -30.46 -2.59 19.84
CA PHE A 465 -30.15 -1.27 20.37
C PHE A 465 -30.61 -0.25 19.33
N GLU A 466 -31.69 0.51 19.58
CA GLU A 466 -31.70 1.85 19.03
C GLU A 466 -30.60 2.60 19.78
N LEU A 467 -29.67 3.26 19.07
CA LEU A 467 -28.78 4.26 19.67
C LEU A 467 -29.63 5.44 20.17
N GLN A 468 -30.47 5.22 21.17
CA GLN A 468 -31.12 6.27 21.92
C GLN A 468 -30.04 6.86 22.80
N LEU A 469 -29.52 8.01 22.37
CA LEU A 469 -28.63 8.85 23.15
C LEU A 469 -29.14 8.90 24.61
N PRO A 470 -28.27 8.74 25.63
CA PRO A 470 -28.71 8.75 27.02
C PRO A 470 -29.57 10.00 27.27
N GLY A 471 -30.72 9.86 27.93
CA GLY A 471 -31.78 10.88 27.95
C GLY A 471 -31.35 12.28 28.37
N LYS A 472 -30.24 12.41 29.12
CA LYS A 472 -29.61 13.71 29.46
C LYS A 472 -28.90 14.37 28.28
N LEU A 473 -28.23 13.58 27.45
CA LEU A 473 -27.62 14.03 26.20
C LEU A 473 -28.69 14.24 25.14
N GLN A 474 -29.68 13.33 25.05
CA GLN A 474 -30.80 13.47 24.12
C GLN A 474 -31.63 14.72 24.41
N SER A 475 -31.91 15.06 25.67
CA SER A 475 -32.63 16.30 26.06
C SER A 475 -31.80 17.57 25.86
N LYS A 476 -30.47 17.53 26.07
CA LYS A 476 -29.56 18.64 25.71
C LYS A 476 -29.50 18.83 24.19
N LEU A 477 -29.34 17.74 23.45
CA LEU A 477 -29.25 17.76 21.99
C LEU A 477 -30.59 18.11 21.36
N THR A 478 -31.73 17.69 21.92
CA THR A 478 -33.07 18.10 21.46
C THR A 478 -33.42 19.51 21.89
N ASN A 479 -32.94 20.05 23.01
CA ASN A 479 -33.07 21.49 23.29
C ASN A 479 -32.19 22.34 22.36
N MET A 480 -31.00 21.86 22.02
CA MET A 480 -30.11 22.49 21.04
C MET A 480 -30.64 22.33 19.61
N SER A 481 -31.27 21.19 19.29
CA SER A 481 -31.94 20.85 18.03
C SER A 481 -33.40 21.35 17.95
N ASN A 482 -34.00 21.84 19.03
CA ASN A 482 -35.21 22.66 18.98
C ASN A 482 -34.85 24.12 18.71
N LYS A 483 -33.65 24.56 19.12
CA LYS A 483 -33.06 25.85 18.70
C LYS A 483 -32.53 25.82 17.27
N GLN A 484 -32.03 24.68 16.80
CA GLN A 484 -31.63 24.44 15.40
C GLN A 484 -32.66 23.56 14.71
N GLN A 485 -33.55 24.15 13.91
CA GLN A 485 -34.53 23.42 13.09
C GLN A 485 -33.89 22.17 12.44
N GLY A 486 -34.39 20.98 12.81
CA GLY A 486 -33.87 19.70 12.33
C GLY A 486 -33.80 19.65 10.80
N GLY A 487 -32.62 19.28 10.29
CA GLY A 487 -32.30 19.22 8.86
C GLY A 487 -31.76 20.54 8.29
N THR A 488 -30.73 21.07 8.95
CA THR A 488 -29.83 22.05 8.35
C THR A 488 -28.85 21.34 7.40
N LEU A 489 -28.46 22.04 6.32
CA LEU A 489 -27.48 21.54 5.33
C LEU A 489 -26.16 21.08 6.00
N ALA A 490 -25.80 21.71 7.12
CA ALA A 490 -24.63 21.34 7.92
C ALA A 490 -24.74 19.95 8.56
N GLY A 491 -25.90 19.59 9.13
CA GLY A 491 -26.10 18.26 9.72
C GLY A 491 -26.05 17.14 8.68
N VAL A 492 -26.58 17.42 7.48
CA VAL A 492 -26.53 16.48 6.34
C VAL A 492 -25.11 16.33 5.79
N ALA A 493 -24.33 17.42 5.74
CA ALA A 493 -22.92 17.36 5.33
C ALA A 493 -22.06 16.54 6.29
N ILE A 494 -22.24 16.70 7.61
CA ILE A 494 -21.52 15.91 8.62
C ILE A 494 -21.86 14.43 8.51
N MET A 495 -23.14 14.10 8.33
CA MET A 495 -23.56 12.71 8.11
C MET A 495 -22.99 12.14 6.81
N GLY A 496 -22.91 12.93 5.74
CA GLY A 496 -22.26 12.53 4.48
C GLY A 496 -20.77 12.21 4.65
N PHE A 497 -20.03 13.03 5.39
CA PHE A 497 -18.62 12.79 5.72
C PHE A 497 -18.43 11.51 6.54
N LEU A 498 -19.20 11.33 7.62
CA LEU A 498 -19.13 10.12 8.46
C LEU A 498 -19.47 8.86 7.65
N SER A 499 -20.43 8.97 6.73
CA SER A 499 -20.83 7.85 5.87
C SER A 499 -19.75 7.44 4.89
N ALA A 500 -18.96 8.37 4.35
CA ALA A 500 -17.80 8.05 3.52
C ALA A 500 -16.79 7.17 4.25
N LEU A 501 -16.54 7.45 5.54
CA LEU A 501 -15.64 6.66 6.40
C LEU A 501 -16.16 5.21 6.61
N ILE A 502 -17.48 5.07 6.81
CA ILE A 502 -18.13 3.77 7.06
C ILE A 502 -18.20 2.92 5.78
N VAL A 503 -18.37 3.54 4.62
CA VAL A 503 -18.48 2.85 3.33
C VAL A 503 -17.09 2.42 2.80
N GLY A 504 -16.01 3.05 3.27
CA GLY A 504 -14.63 2.77 2.89
C GLY A 504 -14.25 1.27 2.82
N PRO A 505 -14.48 0.47 3.87
CA PRO A 505 -14.13 -0.96 3.87
C PRO A 505 -14.89 -1.78 2.81
N CYS A 506 -16.12 -1.40 2.46
CA CYS A 506 -16.91 -2.13 1.47
C CYS A 506 -16.55 -1.79 0.03
N VAL A 507 -15.88 -0.65 -0.18
CA VAL A 507 -15.42 -0.17 -1.49
C VAL A 507 -13.91 -0.43 -1.65
N ALA A 508 -13.29 -1.09 -0.67
CA ALA A 508 -11.86 -1.38 -0.65
C ALA A 508 -11.34 -2.18 -1.86
N PRO A 509 -12.05 -3.20 -2.41
CA PRO A 509 -11.51 -3.95 -3.55
C PRO A 509 -11.43 -3.13 -4.86
N PRO A 510 -12.51 -2.43 -5.31
CA PRO A 510 -12.40 -1.50 -6.44
C PRO A 510 -11.44 -0.35 -6.19
N LEU A 511 -11.38 0.15 -4.94
CA LEU A 511 -10.39 1.14 -4.55
C LEU A 511 -8.97 0.58 -4.68
N ALA A 512 -8.68 -0.64 -4.27
CA ALA A 512 -7.34 -1.21 -4.37
C ALA A 512 -6.83 -1.24 -5.82
N GLY A 513 -7.64 -1.70 -6.77
CA GLY A 513 -7.28 -1.65 -8.20
C GLY A 513 -7.06 -0.21 -8.70
N ALA A 514 -7.89 0.73 -8.24
CA ALA A 514 -7.71 2.15 -8.53
C ALA A 514 -6.41 2.72 -7.91
N LEU A 515 -6.13 2.37 -6.66
CA LEU A 515 -4.99 2.83 -5.87
C LEU A 515 -3.68 2.30 -6.46
N ILE A 516 -3.66 1.07 -6.96
CA ILE A 516 -2.50 0.50 -7.66
C ILE A 516 -2.21 1.31 -8.93
N TYR A 517 -3.24 1.57 -9.74
CA TYR A 517 -3.09 2.38 -10.96
C TYR A 517 -2.66 3.83 -10.67
N ILE A 518 -3.30 4.49 -9.68
CA ILE A 518 -2.97 5.86 -9.26
C ILE A 518 -1.58 5.91 -8.63
N GLY A 519 -1.20 4.90 -7.84
CA GLY A 519 0.09 4.78 -7.18
C GLY A 519 1.24 4.59 -8.17
N GLN A 520 1.04 3.79 -9.22
CA GLN A 520 2.00 3.61 -10.30
C GLN A 520 2.16 4.86 -11.19
N THR A 521 1.08 5.63 -11.37
CA THR A 521 1.10 6.85 -12.20
C THR A 521 1.56 8.09 -11.43
N GLY A 522 1.45 8.09 -10.09
CA GLY A 522 1.86 9.21 -9.23
C GLY A 522 1.04 10.49 -9.41
N ASP A 523 -0.07 10.44 -10.16
CA ASP A 523 -0.90 11.60 -10.47
C ASP A 523 -2.02 11.75 -9.43
N ALA A 524 -1.75 12.56 -8.42
CA ALA A 524 -2.70 12.86 -7.34
C ALA A 524 -3.98 13.56 -7.85
N LEU A 525 -3.92 14.32 -8.95
CA LEU A 525 -5.08 14.99 -9.53
C LEU A 525 -5.99 13.97 -10.22
N LEU A 526 -5.40 13.03 -10.97
CA LEU A 526 -6.13 11.93 -11.59
C LEU A 526 -6.84 11.06 -10.54
N GLY A 527 -6.16 10.74 -9.44
CA GLY A 527 -6.76 10.00 -8.32
C GLY A 527 -7.92 10.74 -7.65
N GLY A 528 -7.76 12.05 -7.44
CA GLY A 528 -8.83 12.89 -6.89
C GLY A 528 -10.08 12.96 -7.79
N ILE A 529 -9.90 13.14 -9.09
CA ILE A 529 -11.00 13.23 -10.07
C ILE A 529 -11.68 11.86 -10.26
N ALA A 530 -10.91 10.77 -10.29
CA ALA A 530 -11.45 9.42 -10.41
C ALA A 530 -12.36 9.04 -9.23
N LEU A 531 -11.90 9.27 -7.99
CA LEU A 531 -12.71 8.97 -6.80
C LEU A 531 -13.88 9.95 -6.62
N PHE A 532 -13.74 11.20 -7.07
CA PHE A 532 -14.88 12.12 -7.17
C PHE A 532 -15.97 11.58 -8.10
N ALA A 533 -15.60 11.12 -9.29
CA ALA A 533 -16.52 10.57 -10.28
C ALA A 533 -17.20 9.29 -9.75
N MET A 534 -16.46 8.41 -9.09
CA MET A 534 -17.00 7.22 -8.45
C MET A 534 -18.04 7.56 -7.37
N SER A 535 -17.72 8.52 -6.48
CA SER A 535 -18.65 8.99 -5.44
C SER A 535 -19.93 9.60 -6.04
N MET A 536 -19.79 10.39 -7.10
CA MET A 536 -20.93 10.95 -7.84
C MET A 536 -21.80 9.86 -8.49
N GLY A 537 -21.17 8.81 -9.04
CA GLY A 537 -21.87 7.64 -9.60
C GLY A 537 -22.71 6.91 -8.54
N MET A 538 -22.13 6.70 -7.35
CA MET A 538 -22.83 6.07 -6.22
C MET A 538 -23.92 6.98 -5.62
N GLY A 539 -23.72 8.30 -5.65
CA GLY A 539 -24.69 9.29 -5.19
C GLY A 539 -25.87 9.49 -6.14
N LEU A 540 -25.76 9.10 -7.41
CA LEU A 540 -26.81 9.32 -8.41
C LEU A 540 -28.12 8.59 -8.06
N PRO A 541 -28.15 7.29 -7.67
CA PRO A 541 -29.37 6.65 -7.18
C PRO A 541 -29.98 7.35 -5.96
N LEU A 542 -29.15 7.83 -5.03
CA LEU A 542 -29.62 8.56 -3.84
C LEU A 542 -30.24 9.91 -4.20
N LEU A 543 -29.65 10.65 -5.14
CA LEU A 543 -30.20 11.89 -5.68
C LEU A 543 -31.53 11.66 -6.38
N LEU A 544 -31.64 10.58 -7.15
CA LEU A 544 -32.84 10.20 -7.87
C LEU A 544 -33.97 9.87 -6.88
N LEU A 545 -33.67 9.07 -5.85
CA LEU A 545 -34.60 8.76 -4.76
C LEU A 545 -35.00 10.02 -3.95
N GLY A 546 -34.05 10.90 -3.63
CA GLY A 546 -34.30 12.17 -2.94
C GLY A 546 -35.17 13.14 -3.75
N SER A 547 -34.96 13.19 -5.08
CA SER A 547 -35.76 14.02 -5.99
C SER A 547 -37.22 13.56 -6.11
N SER A 548 -37.47 12.27 -5.87
CA SER A 548 -38.83 11.68 -5.91
C SER A 548 -39.72 12.06 -4.72
N ALA A 549 -39.20 12.88 -3.78
CA ALA A 549 -39.92 13.50 -2.66
C ALA A 549 -40.87 12.55 -1.90
N GLY A 550 -40.46 11.30 -1.71
CA GLY A 550 -41.26 10.30 -0.99
C GLY A 550 -42.51 9.80 -1.72
N LYS A 551 -42.73 10.18 -2.98
CA LYS A 551 -43.89 9.72 -3.78
C LYS A 551 -43.72 8.28 -4.27
N LEU A 552 -42.49 7.83 -4.46
CA LEU A 552 -42.15 6.47 -4.90
C LEU A 552 -41.85 5.51 -3.72
N LEU A 553 -41.53 6.06 -2.55
CA LEU A 553 -41.13 5.26 -1.39
C LEU A 553 -42.36 4.93 -0.53
N PRO A 554 -42.72 3.64 -0.37
CA PRO A 554 -43.80 3.25 0.52
C PRO A 554 -43.48 3.68 1.95
N ARG A 555 -44.51 4.06 2.71
CA ARG A 555 -44.35 4.41 4.13
C ARG A 555 -43.60 3.29 4.85
N ALA A 556 -42.60 3.65 5.66
CA ALA A 556 -41.90 2.70 6.51
C ALA A 556 -42.94 1.92 7.35
N GLY A 557 -43.01 0.61 7.13
CA GLY A 557 -43.93 -0.33 7.77
C GLY A 557 -43.28 -1.70 7.86
N ALA A 558 -44.05 -2.76 8.09
CA ALA A 558 -43.53 -4.12 8.34
C ALA A 558 -42.61 -4.69 7.25
N TRP A 559 -42.72 -4.20 6.00
CA TRP A 559 -41.78 -4.58 4.93
C TRP A 559 -40.35 -4.08 5.19
N MET A 560 -40.20 -2.90 5.79
CA MET A 560 -38.88 -2.32 6.11
C MET A 560 -38.14 -3.14 7.17
N ASP A 561 -38.85 -3.73 8.13
CA ASP A 561 -38.24 -4.57 9.16
C ASP A 561 -37.67 -5.87 8.57
N ASN A 562 -38.36 -6.45 7.59
CA ASN A 562 -37.84 -7.61 6.85
C ASN A 562 -36.59 -7.25 6.04
N VAL A 563 -36.58 -6.07 5.39
CA VAL A 563 -35.43 -5.57 4.64
C VAL A 563 -34.23 -5.32 5.57
N LYS A 564 -34.43 -4.65 6.71
CA LYS A 564 -33.38 -4.44 7.73
C LYS A 564 -32.80 -5.75 8.24
N ALA A 565 -33.63 -6.76 8.47
CA ALA A 565 -33.17 -8.06 8.93
C ALA A 565 -32.28 -8.77 7.88
N VAL A 566 -32.69 -8.76 6.60
CA VAL A 566 -31.88 -9.37 5.51
C VAL A 566 -30.54 -8.66 5.36
N PHE A 567 -30.53 -7.32 5.33
CA PHE A 567 -29.28 -6.56 5.22
C PHE A 567 -28.43 -6.64 6.50
N GLY A 568 -29.04 -6.75 7.68
CA GLY A 568 -28.33 -6.99 8.94
C GLY A 568 -27.54 -8.30 8.91
N VAL A 569 -28.16 -9.40 8.46
CA VAL A 569 -27.47 -10.70 8.29
C VAL A 569 -26.33 -10.58 7.29
N MET A 570 -26.57 -9.92 6.15
CA MET A 570 -25.55 -9.71 5.11
C MET A 570 -24.35 -8.90 5.62
N LEU A 571 -24.58 -7.86 6.42
CA LEU A 571 -23.50 -7.07 7.06
C LEU A 571 -22.68 -7.90 8.07
N ILE A 572 -23.29 -8.82 8.82
CA ILE A 572 -22.52 -9.75 9.67
C ILE A 572 -21.69 -10.69 8.79
N GLY A 573 -22.22 -11.17 7.67
CA GLY A 573 -21.47 -11.99 6.73
C GLY A 573 -20.21 -11.30 6.22
N ILE A 574 -20.31 -10.02 5.85
CA ILE A 574 -19.15 -9.21 5.43
C ILE A 574 -18.18 -8.99 6.60
N ALA A 575 -18.68 -8.73 7.81
CA ALA A 575 -17.84 -8.58 8.99
C ALA A 575 -17.04 -9.86 9.28
N ILE A 576 -17.67 -11.04 9.20
CA ILE A 576 -17.01 -12.34 9.37
C ILE A 576 -15.99 -12.56 8.25
N TRP A 577 -16.35 -12.28 7.00
CA TRP A 577 -15.45 -12.40 5.85
C TRP A 577 -14.21 -11.52 5.99
N MET A 578 -14.36 -10.31 6.54
CA MET A 578 -13.21 -9.44 6.78
C MET A 578 -12.36 -9.91 7.97
N LEU A 579 -13.00 -10.51 9.00
CA LEU A 579 -12.32 -11.10 10.14
C LEU A 579 -11.59 -12.42 9.81
N GLU A 580 -11.98 -13.10 8.73
CA GLU A 580 -11.33 -14.33 8.23
C GLU A 580 -9.87 -14.12 7.84
N ARG A 581 -9.46 -12.88 7.55
CA ARG A 581 -8.06 -12.53 7.26
C ARG A 581 -7.13 -12.66 8.45
N ILE A 582 -7.67 -12.62 9.68
CA ILE A 582 -6.87 -12.67 10.91
C ILE A 582 -7.22 -13.82 11.85
N LEU A 583 -8.38 -14.46 11.69
CA LEU A 583 -8.74 -15.59 12.53
C LEU A 583 -8.37 -16.94 11.90
N PRO A 584 -8.04 -17.94 12.74
CA PRO A 584 -7.86 -19.31 12.29
C PRO A 584 -9.17 -19.88 11.74
N VAL A 585 -9.05 -20.80 10.77
CA VAL A 585 -10.16 -21.33 9.95
C VAL A 585 -11.25 -21.98 10.79
N GLU A 586 -10.92 -22.53 11.95
CA GLU A 586 -11.86 -23.17 12.84
C GLU A 586 -12.88 -22.18 13.41
N VAL A 587 -12.42 -20.98 13.81
CA VAL A 587 -13.29 -19.96 14.39
C VAL A 587 -14.17 -19.32 13.33
N THR A 588 -13.64 -19.13 12.11
CA THR A 588 -14.40 -18.55 11.00
C THR A 588 -15.52 -19.49 10.56
N MET A 589 -15.27 -20.81 10.48
CA MET A 589 -16.28 -21.84 10.22
C MET A 589 -17.40 -21.84 11.28
N ILE A 590 -17.06 -21.72 12.56
CA ILE A 590 -18.05 -21.62 13.65
C ILE A 590 -18.88 -20.34 13.51
N ALA A 591 -18.26 -19.21 13.17
CA ALA A 591 -18.95 -17.94 12.98
C ALA A 591 -19.96 -18.01 11.82
N TRP A 592 -19.54 -18.57 10.67
CA TRP A 592 -20.43 -18.79 9.52
C TRP A 592 -21.58 -19.76 9.83
N ALA A 593 -21.29 -20.88 10.49
CA ALA A 593 -22.33 -21.83 10.90
C ALA A 593 -23.35 -21.18 11.84
N THR A 594 -22.86 -20.40 12.81
CA THR A 594 -23.69 -19.67 13.77
C THR A 594 -24.58 -18.65 13.07
N LEU A 595 -24.04 -17.91 12.10
CA LEU A 595 -24.79 -16.95 11.28
C LEU A 595 -25.92 -17.64 10.50
N PHE A 596 -25.64 -18.74 9.80
CA PHE A 596 -26.65 -19.47 9.03
C PHE A 596 -27.75 -20.07 9.91
N ILE A 597 -27.37 -20.66 11.05
CA ILE A 597 -28.33 -21.22 12.01
C ILE A 597 -29.21 -20.11 12.61
N LEU A 598 -28.61 -19.00 13.06
CA LEU A 598 -29.35 -17.87 13.63
C LEU A 598 -30.33 -17.26 12.62
N SER A 599 -29.89 -17.12 11.37
CA SER A 599 -30.71 -16.57 10.29
C SER A 599 -31.89 -17.49 9.96
N ALA A 600 -31.68 -18.81 9.96
CA ALA A 600 -32.75 -19.78 9.78
C ALA A 600 -33.78 -19.76 10.92
N VAL A 601 -33.31 -19.65 12.17
CA VAL A 601 -34.19 -19.51 13.34
C VAL A 601 -35.01 -18.21 13.25
N TYR A 602 -34.38 -17.10 12.86
CA TYR A 602 -35.03 -15.81 12.72
C TYR A 602 -36.14 -15.80 11.65
N MET A 603 -35.95 -16.54 10.55
CA MET A 603 -36.99 -16.72 9.51
C MET A 603 -38.13 -17.68 9.93
N GLY A 604 -38.09 -18.23 11.15
CA GLY A 604 -39.16 -19.07 11.69
C GLY A 604 -39.10 -20.53 11.27
N ALA A 605 -37.91 -21.10 11.06
CA ALA A 605 -37.73 -22.50 10.68
C ALA A 605 -38.53 -23.49 11.56
N PHE A 606 -38.66 -23.19 12.87
CA PHE A 606 -39.36 -24.02 13.85
C PHE A 606 -40.81 -23.60 14.14
N GLU A 607 -41.33 -22.53 13.53
CA GLU A 607 -42.72 -22.11 13.76
C GLU A 607 -43.70 -23.05 13.03
N ALA A 608 -44.77 -23.46 13.71
CA ALA A 608 -45.81 -24.30 13.10
C ALA A 608 -46.47 -23.59 11.91
N ILE A 609 -46.67 -24.33 10.81
CA ILE A 609 -47.27 -23.80 9.58
C ILE A 609 -48.78 -23.69 9.82
N GLY A 610 -49.27 -22.53 10.27
CA GLY A 610 -50.70 -22.22 10.29
C GLY A 610 -51.27 -21.92 8.89
N GLU A 611 -52.47 -21.33 8.82
CA GLU A 611 -53.08 -20.79 7.59
C GLU A 611 -52.38 -19.50 7.11
N LYS A 612 -51.08 -19.57 6.81
CA LYS A 612 -50.29 -18.45 6.28
C LYS A 612 -50.10 -18.58 4.75
N SER A 613 -49.98 -17.43 4.09
CA SER A 613 -49.78 -17.26 2.64
C SER A 613 -48.68 -18.18 2.05
N GLY A 614 -48.86 -18.62 0.79
CA GLY A 614 -47.91 -19.50 0.09
C GLY A 614 -46.47 -18.96 0.04
N TRP A 615 -46.29 -17.64 0.04
CA TRP A 615 -44.96 -17.00 0.04
C TRP A 615 -44.18 -17.26 1.34
N TYR A 616 -44.89 -17.36 2.47
CA TYR A 616 -44.28 -17.68 3.76
C TYR A 616 -43.80 -19.13 3.82
N LYS A 617 -44.47 -20.05 3.12
CA LYS A 617 -44.06 -21.46 3.02
C LYS A 617 -42.73 -21.62 2.25
N LEU A 618 -42.51 -20.82 1.22
CA LEU A 618 -41.24 -20.80 0.46
C LEU A 618 -40.08 -20.26 1.31
N ILE A 619 -40.26 -19.14 2.01
CA ILE A 619 -39.25 -18.58 2.92
C ILE A 619 -38.87 -19.62 4.00
N LYS A 620 -39.87 -20.32 4.56
CA LYS A 620 -39.62 -21.38 5.54
C LYS A 620 -38.81 -22.54 4.96
N GLY A 621 -39.08 -22.95 3.73
CA GLY A 621 -38.30 -23.97 3.02
C GLY A 621 -36.84 -23.56 2.88
N PHE A 622 -36.59 -22.32 2.47
CA PHE A 622 -35.24 -21.76 2.38
C PHE A 622 -34.54 -21.69 3.75
N ALA A 623 -35.25 -21.26 4.80
CA ALA A 623 -34.73 -21.22 6.17
C ALA A 623 -34.30 -22.62 6.66
N LEU A 624 -35.07 -23.66 6.36
CA LEU A 624 -34.74 -25.03 6.75
C LEU A 624 -33.50 -25.56 6.00
N ILE A 625 -33.35 -25.22 4.71
CA ILE A 625 -32.13 -25.54 3.94
C ILE A 625 -30.92 -24.84 4.56
N LEU A 626 -31.05 -23.55 4.91
CA LEU A 626 -29.99 -22.77 5.54
C LEU A 626 -29.58 -23.34 6.91
N PHE A 627 -30.55 -23.81 7.69
CA PHE A 627 -30.31 -24.48 8.97
C PHE A 627 -29.53 -25.78 8.81
N VAL A 628 -29.96 -26.63 7.86
CA VAL A 628 -29.28 -27.89 7.55
C VAL A 628 -27.85 -27.63 7.07
N TYR A 629 -27.65 -26.60 6.23
CA TYR A 629 -26.32 -26.21 5.78
C TYR A 629 -25.41 -25.75 6.93
N GLY A 630 -25.92 -24.93 7.85
CA GLY A 630 -25.17 -24.54 9.06
C GLY A 630 -24.78 -25.72 9.95
N LEU A 631 -25.67 -26.72 10.09
CA LEU A 631 -25.34 -27.97 10.78
C LEU A 631 -24.30 -28.81 10.04
N MET A 632 -24.37 -28.87 8.70
CA MET A 632 -23.38 -29.57 7.90
C MET A 632 -21.98 -28.97 8.07
N ILE A 633 -21.87 -27.64 8.17
CA ILE A 633 -20.60 -26.97 8.45
C ILE A 633 -20.05 -27.38 9.83
N LEU A 634 -20.88 -27.42 10.88
CA LEU A 634 -20.45 -27.87 12.21
C LEU A 634 -19.99 -29.33 12.20
N ILE A 635 -20.74 -30.22 11.54
CA ILE A 635 -20.38 -31.64 11.42
C ILE A 635 -19.09 -31.80 10.61
N GLY A 636 -18.92 -31.03 9.54
CA GLY A 636 -17.72 -30.99 8.73
C GLY A 636 -16.49 -30.55 9.51
N LEU A 637 -16.63 -29.51 10.34
CA LEU A 637 -15.58 -29.04 11.23
C LEU A 637 -15.19 -30.10 12.28
N MET A 638 -16.18 -30.77 12.88
CA MET A 638 -15.93 -31.91 13.77
C MET A 638 -15.22 -33.07 13.05
N GLY A 639 -15.47 -33.24 11.75
CA GLY A 639 -14.78 -34.17 10.86
C GLY A 639 -13.44 -33.66 10.32
N GLY A 640 -12.91 -32.53 10.81
CA GLY A 640 -11.61 -31.96 10.41
C GLY A 640 -11.60 -31.23 9.07
N SER A 641 -12.77 -30.93 8.48
CA SER A 641 -12.85 -30.19 7.23
C SER A 641 -12.50 -28.71 7.43
N LYS A 642 -11.60 -28.18 6.59
CA LYS A 642 -11.20 -26.76 6.55
C LYS A 642 -11.81 -25.99 5.38
N ASP A 643 -12.78 -26.58 4.68
CA ASP A 643 -13.39 -26.01 3.48
C ASP A 643 -14.86 -25.65 3.69
N LEU A 644 -15.18 -24.35 3.58
CA LEU A 644 -16.52 -23.78 3.79
C LEU A 644 -17.55 -24.30 2.77
N PHE A 645 -17.13 -24.54 1.52
CA PHE A 645 -17.99 -24.98 0.41
C PHE A 645 -18.15 -26.50 0.31
N GLN A 646 -17.27 -27.28 0.95
CA GLN A 646 -17.33 -28.75 0.95
C GLN A 646 -17.18 -29.32 2.37
N PRO A 647 -18.11 -29.00 3.29
CA PRO A 647 -17.98 -29.40 4.68
C PRO A 647 -17.93 -30.93 4.87
N LEU A 648 -18.53 -31.70 3.97
CA LEU A 648 -18.64 -33.17 4.05
C LEU A 648 -17.56 -33.94 3.26
N LYS A 649 -16.55 -33.27 2.69
CA LYS A 649 -15.51 -33.95 1.88
C LYS A 649 -14.76 -35.02 2.68
N THR A 650 -14.56 -34.78 3.97
CA THR A 650 -13.88 -35.71 4.89
C THR A 650 -14.67 -37.00 5.13
N PHE A 651 -16.00 -36.97 4.98
CA PHE A 651 -16.87 -38.15 5.14
C PHE A 651 -17.01 -38.99 3.87
N LYS A 652 -16.71 -38.44 2.68
CA LYS A 652 -16.66 -39.22 1.43
C LYS A 652 -15.47 -40.21 1.38
N GLY A 653 -14.54 -40.14 2.33
CA GLY A 653 -13.39 -41.05 2.47
C GLY A 653 -13.59 -42.23 3.43
N ALA A 654 -14.71 -42.36 4.15
CA ALA A 654 -14.90 -43.43 5.14
C ALA A 654 -15.11 -44.84 4.53
N ALA A 655 -15.23 -44.97 3.20
CA ALA A 655 -15.29 -46.24 2.50
C ALA A 655 -13.94 -46.71 1.91
N GLN A 656 -12.87 -45.92 2.05
CA GLN A 656 -11.50 -46.35 1.69
C GLN A 656 -10.51 -45.85 2.75
N VAL A 657 -10.39 -46.60 3.84
CA VAL A 657 -9.16 -46.61 4.64
C VAL A 657 -8.13 -47.38 3.83
N GLY A 658 -7.48 -46.67 2.90
CA GLY A 658 -6.49 -47.20 1.99
C GLY A 658 -5.83 -46.06 1.23
N ALA A 659 -4.88 -45.40 1.90
CA ALA A 659 -3.79 -44.61 1.32
C ALA A 659 -4.10 -43.84 0.02
N ALA A 660 -4.80 -42.71 0.15
CA ALA A 660 -4.59 -41.58 -0.72
C ALA A 660 -4.36 -40.36 0.18
N SER A 661 -3.16 -40.30 0.76
CA SER A 661 -2.62 -39.02 1.23
C SER A 661 -2.70 -38.08 0.02
N SER A 662 -3.39 -36.95 0.13
CA SER A 662 -3.01 -35.84 -0.73
C SER A 662 -1.53 -35.62 -0.42
N GLU A 663 -0.63 -35.96 -1.34
CA GLU A 663 0.75 -35.52 -1.23
C GLU A 663 0.68 -34.00 -1.20
N HIS A 664 0.80 -33.43 -0.01
CA HIS A 664 1.10 -32.02 0.11
C HIS A 664 2.58 -31.92 -0.22
N LEU A 665 2.95 -31.03 -1.14
CA LEU A 665 4.35 -30.74 -1.38
C LEU A 665 4.95 -30.29 -0.03
N VAL A 666 6.02 -30.97 0.39
CA VAL A 666 6.68 -30.67 1.66
C VAL A 666 7.64 -29.53 1.41
N PHE A 667 7.20 -28.31 1.75
CA PHE A 667 8.05 -27.14 1.73
C PHE A 667 8.95 -27.11 2.95
N LYS A 668 10.23 -26.83 2.74
CA LYS A 668 11.15 -26.54 3.84
C LYS A 668 11.08 -25.05 4.16
N SER A 669 10.63 -24.72 5.37
CA SER A 669 10.61 -23.32 5.83
C SER A 669 12.04 -22.82 6.07
N ILE A 670 12.35 -21.63 5.56
CA ILE A 670 13.60 -20.90 5.81
C ILE A 670 13.26 -19.54 6.42
N LYS A 671 14.16 -19.03 7.25
CA LYS A 671 14.00 -17.70 7.87
C LYS A 671 15.09 -16.72 7.49
N SER A 672 16.26 -17.19 7.06
CA SER A 672 17.39 -16.32 6.74
C SER A 672 17.99 -16.61 5.36
N ILE A 673 18.83 -15.69 4.90
CA ILE A 673 19.54 -15.81 3.62
C ILE A 673 20.59 -16.93 3.71
N GLU A 674 21.19 -17.16 4.88
CA GLU A 674 22.14 -18.25 5.09
C GLU A 674 21.50 -19.63 4.93
N ASP A 675 20.24 -19.80 5.37
CA ASP A 675 19.48 -21.03 5.17
C ASP A 675 19.29 -21.33 3.68
N LEU A 676 18.97 -20.29 2.89
CA LEU A 676 18.77 -20.38 1.44
C LEU A 676 20.09 -20.71 0.72
N GLU A 677 21.19 -20.03 1.08
CA GLU A 677 22.51 -20.29 0.50
C GLU A 677 22.97 -21.73 0.78
N SER A 678 22.68 -22.27 1.97
CA SER A 678 23.02 -23.66 2.31
C SER A 678 22.28 -24.69 1.43
N GLU A 679 21.06 -24.37 0.99
CA GLU A 679 20.27 -25.23 0.11
C GLU A 679 20.71 -25.08 -1.35
N LEU A 680 21.04 -23.86 -1.78
CA LEU A 680 21.60 -23.58 -3.11
C LEU A 680 22.96 -24.27 -3.30
N ALA A 681 23.78 -24.35 -2.25
CA ALA A 681 25.08 -25.03 -2.28
C ALA A 681 25.00 -26.54 -2.61
N LYS A 682 23.81 -27.16 -2.50
CA LYS A 682 23.59 -28.57 -2.84
C LYS A 682 23.44 -28.83 -4.34
N GLY A 683 23.41 -27.78 -5.17
CA GLY A 683 23.45 -27.88 -6.63
C GLY A 683 22.18 -28.46 -7.28
N LYS A 684 21.05 -28.48 -6.56
CA LYS A 684 19.74 -28.87 -7.09
C LYS A 684 18.95 -27.61 -7.48
N PRO A 685 18.07 -27.67 -8.49
CA PRO A 685 17.15 -26.57 -8.75
C PRO A 685 16.27 -26.34 -7.51
N VAL A 686 16.09 -25.07 -7.14
CA VAL A 686 15.33 -24.65 -5.96
C VAL A 686 14.13 -23.82 -6.43
N MET A 687 12.95 -24.09 -5.87
CA MET A 687 11.78 -23.22 -5.98
C MET A 687 11.56 -22.57 -4.63
N LEU A 688 11.55 -21.24 -4.63
CA LEU A 688 11.28 -20.43 -3.44
C LEU A 688 9.84 -19.90 -3.51
N ASP A 689 9.03 -20.25 -2.52
CA ASP A 689 7.67 -19.76 -2.32
C ASP A 689 7.67 -18.68 -1.22
N PHE A 690 7.09 -17.51 -1.49
CA PHE A 690 6.91 -16.45 -0.50
C PHE A 690 5.51 -16.56 0.09
N TYR A 691 5.43 -16.92 1.37
CA TYR A 691 4.18 -17.24 2.04
C TYR A 691 3.87 -16.25 3.17
N ALA A 692 2.57 -15.96 3.35
CA ALA A 692 2.08 -15.35 4.57
C ALA A 692 0.66 -15.84 4.90
N ASP A 693 0.33 -15.97 6.19
CA ASP A 693 -1.01 -16.39 6.63
C ASP A 693 -2.12 -15.43 6.18
N TRP A 694 -1.81 -14.14 6.03
CA TRP A 694 -2.74 -13.11 5.58
C TRP A 694 -2.84 -13.01 4.04
N CYS A 695 -2.00 -13.73 3.31
CA CYS A 695 -1.97 -13.72 1.84
C CYS A 695 -3.01 -14.70 1.27
N ILE A 696 -4.07 -14.14 0.66
CA ILE A 696 -5.17 -14.93 0.06
C ILE A 696 -4.67 -15.74 -1.15
N SER A 697 -3.85 -15.12 -2.02
CA SER A 697 -3.28 -15.78 -3.19
C SER A 697 -2.38 -16.96 -2.81
N CYS A 698 -1.64 -16.85 -1.70
CA CYS A 698 -0.78 -17.91 -1.18
C CYS A 698 -1.62 -19.13 -0.75
N LYS A 699 -2.70 -18.90 0.01
CA LYS A 699 -3.67 -19.94 0.40
C LYS A 699 -4.40 -20.55 -0.81
N GLU A 700 -4.67 -19.75 -1.83
CA GLU A 700 -5.26 -20.22 -3.09
C GLU A 700 -4.29 -21.14 -3.84
N MET A 701 -3.01 -20.77 -3.93
CA MET A 701 -1.97 -21.61 -4.52
C MET A 701 -1.81 -22.94 -3.76
N GLU A 702 -1.81 -22.94 -2.43
CA GLU A 702 -1.77 -24.18 -1.64
C GLU A 702 -2.97 -25.09 -1.91
N LYS A 703 -4.18 -24.52 -2.04
CA LYS A 703 -5.40 -25.31 -2.23
C LYS A 703 -5.61 -25.78 -3.67
N LEU A 704 -5.26 -24.96 -4.67
CA LEU A 704 -5.57 -25.19 -6.08
C LEU A 704 -4.36 -25.61 -6.90
N THR A 705 -3.21 -24.94 -6.72
CA THR A 705 -2.03 -25.09 -7.59
C THR A 705 -1.11 -26.20 -7.07
N PHE A 706 -0.75 -26.19 -5.79
CA PHE A 706 0.16 -27.16 -5.18
C PHE A 706 -0.51 -28.52 -4.90
N THR A 707 -1.80 -28.67 -5.18
CA THR A 707 -2.51 -29.96 -5.17
C THR A 707 -2.67 -30.57 -6.56
N ASP A 708 -2.34 -29.85 -7.64
CA ASP A 708 -2.45 -30.34 -9.01
C ASP A 708 -1.29 -31.31 -9.35
N ALA A 709 -1.64 -32.52 -9.78
CA ALA A 709 -0.68 -33.57 -10.15
C ALA A 709 0.31 -33.15 -11.26
N LYS A 710 -0.06 -32.20 -12.14
CA LYS A 710 0.86 -31.66 -13.16
C LYS A 710 1.97 -30.84 -12.52
N VAL A 711 1.64 -30.06 -11.48
CA VAL A 711 2.60 -29.23 -10.75
C VAL A 711 3.53 -30.12 -9.93
N HIS A 712 3.00 -31.15 -9.26
CA HIS A 712 3.80 -32.18 -8.58
C HIS A 712 4.85 -32.79 -9.50
N LYS A 713 4.43 -33.22 -10.69
CA LYS A 713 5.32 -33.83 -11.68
C LYS A 713 6.37 -32.85 -12.23
N ALA A 714 6.02 -31.57 -12.38
CA ALA A 714 6.96 -30.54 -12.83
C ALA A 714 8.00 -30.19 -11.74
N LEU A 715 7.65 -30.37 -10.47
CA LEU A 715 8.50 -30.09 -9.32
C LEU A 715 9.27 -31.33 -8.84
N GLU A 716 9.16 -32.47 -9.53
CA GLU A 716 10.00 -33.64 -9.28
C GLU A 716 11.49 -33.31 -9.47
N GLY A 717 12.28 -33.44 -8.40
CA GLY A 717 13.72 -33.15 -8.42
C GLY A 717 14.09 -31.70 -8.09
N VAL A 718 13.09 -30.83 -7.84
CA VAL A 718 13.27 -29.47 -7.34
C VAL A 718 13.20 -29.46 -5.81
N THR A 719 14.08 -28.72 -5.16
CA THR A 719 14.02 -28.50 -3.71
C THR A 719 13.03 -27.37 -3.44
N LEU A 720 11.95 -27.68 -2.73
CA LEU A 720 10.88 -26.73 -2.43
C LEU A 720 11.17 -26.05 -1.10
N ILE A 721 11.31 -24.73 -1.16
CA ILE A 721 11.63 -23.89 -0.02
C ILE A 721 10.53 -22.85 0.13
N GLN A 722 10.13 -22.55 1.36
CA GLN A 722 9.13 -21.52 1.66
C GLN A 722 9.71 -20.50 2.63
N ALA A 723 9.65 -19.22 2.28
CA ALA A 723 9.94 -18.11 3.17
C ALA A 723 8.63 -17.63 3.78
N ASP A 724 8.45 -17.85 5.09
CA ASP A 724 7.27 -17.38 5.81
C ASP A 724 7.51 -15.95 6.31
N VAL A 725 6.81 -14.99 5.70
CA VAL A 725 6.90 -13.55 6.03
C VAL A 725 5.67 -13.07 6.80
N THR A 726 4.93 -13.97 7.46
CA THR A 726 3.70 -13.64 8.20
C THR A 726 3.92 -12.55 9.25
N LEU A 727 5.01 -12.63 10.01
CA LEU A 727 5.34 -11.68 11.07
C LEU A 727 6.21 -10.51 10.59
N ASN A 728 6.74 -10.59 9.37
CA ASN A 728 7.71 -9.65 8.82
C ASN A 728 8.84 -9.33 9.83
N ASP A 729 9.29 -10.35 10.54
CA ASP A 729 10.46 -10.32 11.41
C ASP A 729 11.71 -10.49 10.53
N SER A 730 12.45 -9.39 10.38
CA SER A 730 13.75 -9.35 9.69
C SER A 730 14.83 -10.09 10.45
#